data_AF-A0A444HWA3-F1
#
_entry.id   AF-A0A444HWA3-F1
#
_cell.length_a   1.000
_cell.length_b   1.000
_cell.length_c   1.000
_cell.angle_alpha   90.00
_cell.angle_beta   90.00
_cell.angle_gamma   90.00
#
_symmetry.space_group_name_H-M   'P 1'
#
loop_
_entity.id
_entity.type
_entity.pdbx_description
1 polymer ?
#
loop_
_entity_poly.entity_id
_entity_poly.type
_entity_poly.pdbx_seq_one_letter_code
_entity_poly.pdbx_strand_id
1 'polypeptide(L)'
;MVIAATPDISFLIPAYNAADTLAECLASLQQQSRSNWQAVVVDDGSTDRTWEVLESIANTDSRILPARQPNAGAAAARNHAARLAVTPLLCMLDADDWLDPTFIENMQPVAENSSPAVIAYCAFRRVAPDGRLMQVEQPPILTGDVAKREFSSFCALAIHTVVFPRSLFELVGGMDETLQTCEDWDLWLRMAFSGAEFRRVDQCLAFYRMKVDSLSGDPTKMVRDAIRVTSKAQALQTQQGLSAEGPETGWITPPVSQLRMLAWVVSAGLDPKVDIAALAALLPEMPDAGGYENFLAGVILHGLQTGLSMDRADDLVDVLDKWRPAFLLLIQLIEKNSLPGTGRKIIEAVSWHISAANPLRSFALGNVQVVSAALETLSRIPKAEPADTLVMHALSGGQHVGTFVGPLWGDLSIRAQIRLIMHEMQAEEHLQTPPTLAYISSWTREALRGYRAFGGLIIRNGRRRGRLERLLAHLGRKALLASAPSDKQDNDARLSDILRNLERDPAPLFSDPSGPQPEERNATPPVRSEEEYWEHIFERPDPWNYVSVYEQVKYEQTLNLIPEGIEKALELACAEGIFTEKLARRVGRLTATDISQRAIDRAVERCRDHRNVELRVLDFVRQDLPPEQDLVVCSEVLYYMKDEEMLAAACLKMAAALKPNGYLITAHAHIREDEPARTGFDWGNPFGVGTIKQVLAAQADLALEETIETELYAIHRFRKGPVADPVLRIEGHGTPLDADVAKHIIWGPAGVNREVAWTTEVTTSVPILMYHRIAEQGPAALRRFRTPPEIFRKQMQFLRRQGFYTLTAQTLADLLRSGKPIQGRPVMLTFDDAYLDFLTDAFPILAENDFSAEVFVVTDKTGGRSDWDSAYGEPAPLMSWSNIQELQKKGICFGSHLASHTPASAMDNEVFLAEAMLSRNALQSRLGTAVESIALPYGATDFRVPGILAHAGYGVGFTTRPAKATFSDNLFGLPRLEVRGDHPLEAFPELMGLPGAYIG
;
A
#
# COMPACT_ATOMS: atom_id res chain seq x y z
N MET A 1 -30.61 28.60 60.72
CA MET A 1 -30.91 28.04 59.39
C MET A 1 -29.62 27.99 58.61
N VAL A 2 -28.97 26.83 58.55
CA VAL A 2 -27.85 26.60 57.65
C VAL A 2 -28.50 26.21 56.32
N ILE A 3 -28.30 27.02 55.28
CA ILE A 3 -28.71 26.68 53.92
C ILE A 3 -27.88 25.45 53.55
N ALA A 4 -28.51 24.29 53.37
CA ALA A 4 -27.81 23.10 52.90
C ALA A 4 -27.11 23.48 51.59
N ALA A 5 -25.79 23.27 51.53
CA ALA A 5 -25.02 23.52 50.31
C ALA A 5 -25.64 22.74 49.15
N THR A 6 -25.78 23.37 47.99
CA THR A 6 -26.23 22.69 46.78
C THR A 6 -25.26 21.53 46.50
N PRO A 7 -25.74 20.30 46.23
CA PRO A 7 -24.84 19.18 45.99
C PRO A 7 -24.00 19.40 44.71
N ASP A 8 -22.78 18.88 44.67
CA ASP A 8 -21.88 19.11 43.53
C ASP A 8 -22.17 18.14 42.37
N ILE A 9 -22.69 16.95 42.68
CA ILE A 9 -22.98 15.88 41.72
C ILE A 9 -24.28 15.17 42.06
N SER A 10 -25.07 14.84 41.03
CA SER A 10 -26.25 13.97 41.15
C SER A 10 -26.05 12.64 40.44
N PHE A 11 -26.44 11.56 41.10
CA PHE A 11 -26.55 10.23 40.52
C PHE A 11 -27.98 10.00 40.03
N LEU A 12 -28.14 9.68 38.74
CA LEU A 12 -29.42 9.43 38.09
C LEU A 12 -29.66 7.92 38.02
N ILE A 13 -30.54 7.40 38.87
CA ILE A 13 -30.71 5.96 39.09
C ILE A 13 -32.12 5.53 38.68
N PRO A 14 -32.29 4.87 37.52
CA PRO A 14 -33.54 4.20 37.20
C PRO A 14 -33.63 2.87 37.97
N ALA A 15 -34.79 2.58 38.55
CA ALA A 15 -35.03 1.34 39.27
C ALA A 15 -36.30 0.68 38.75
N TYR A 16 -36.19 -0.56 38.24
CA TYR A 16 -37.33 -1.38 37.87
C TYR A 16 -37.07 -2.82 38.32
N ASN A 17 -37.90 -3.32 39.24
CA ASN A 17 -37.74 -4.65 39.85
C ASN A 17 -36.31 -4.91 40.38
N ALA A 18 -35.77 -3.95 41.13
CA ALA A 18 -34.41 -3.93 41.64
C ALA A 18 -34.32 -4.15 43.18
N ALA A 19 -35.35 -4.74 43.80
CA ALA A 19 -35.42 -4.87 45.26
C ALA A 19 -34.20 -5.59 45.87
N ASP A 20 -33.60 -6.52 45.14
CA ASP A 20 -32.48 -7.33 45.61
C ASP A 20 -31.11 -6.63 45.49
N THR A 21 -31.00 -5.55 44.70
CA THR A 21 -29.71 -4.92 44.40
C THR A 21 -29.65 -3.44 44.76
N LEU A 22 -30.79 -2.74 44.82
CA LEU A 22 -30.84 -1.29 45.04
C LEU A 22 -30.19 -0.87 46.36
N ALA A 23 -30.31 -1.68 47.41
CA ALA A 23 -29.71 -1.38 48.70
C ALA A 23 -28.17 -1.33 48.65
N GLU A 24 -27.55 -2.23 47.89
CA GLU A 24 -26.09 -2.27 47.70
C GLU A 24 -25.62 -1.09 46.84
N CYS A 25 -26.35 -0.81 45.75
CA CYS A 25 -26.11 0.36 44.89
C CYS A 25 -26.07 1.65 45.71
N LEU A 26 -27.11 1.91 46.52
CA LEU A 26 -27.17 3.11 47.36
C LEU A 26 -26.14 3.10 48.49
N ALA A 27 -25.84 1.93 49.09
CA ALA A 27 -24.80 1.80 50.09
C ALA A 27 -23.40 2.20 49.54
N SER A 28 -23.15 1.99 48.25
CA SER A 28 -21.88 2.41 47.61
C SER A 28 -21.75 3.94 47.50
N LEU A 29 -22.87 4.65 47.32
CA LEU A 29 -22.91 6.11 47.37
C LEU A 29 -22.74 6.63 48.80
N GLN A 30 -23.37 5.96 49.77
CA GLN A 30 -23.23 6.29 51.19
C GLN A 30 -21.79 6.16 51.70
N GLN A 31 -20.99 5.29 51.09
CA GLN A 31 -19.59 5.06 51.42
C GLN A 31 -18.61 6.00 50.70
N GLN A 32 -19.08 6.91 49.84
CA GLN A 32 -18.19 7.84 49.14
C GLN A 32 -17.39 8.73 50.09
N SER A 33 -16.10 8.94 49.78
CA SER A 33 -15.18 9.77 50.57
C SER A 33 -15.59 11.24 50.58
N ARG A 34 -16.33 11.69 49.57
CA ARG A 34 -16.99 13.00 49.51
C ARG A 34 -18.47 12.86 49.81
N SER A 35 -19.00 13.71 50.70
CA SER A 35 -20.39 13.64 51.14
C SER A 35 -21.36 14.57 50.41
N ASN A 36 -20.86 15.51 49.59
CA ASN A 36 -21.67 16.54 48.92
C ASN A 36 -22.26 16.06 47.58
N TRP A 37 -23.15 15.08 47.64
CA TRP A 37 -23.81 14.49 46.47
C TRP A 37 -25.30 14.27 46.71
N GLN A 38 -26.04 14.04 45.63
CA GLN A 38 -27.45 13.66 45.65
C GLN A 38 -27.66 12.38 44.81
N ALA A 39 -28.53 11.48 45.25
CA ALA A 39 -29.01 10.37 44.42
C ALA A 39 -30.48 10.61 44.11
N VAL A 40 -30.83 10.70 42.84
CA VAL A 40 -32.23 10.78 42.39
C VAL A 40 -32.62 9.42 41.85
N VAL A 41 -33.42 8.69 42.62
CA VAL A 41 -33.84 7.32 42.28
C VAL A 41 -35.27 7.34 41.79
N VAL A 42 -35.48 6.93 40.55
CA VAL A 42 -36.81 6.87 39.92
C VAL A 42 -37.25 5.42 39.80
N ASP A 43 -38.24 5.03 40.59
CA ASP A 43 -38.96 3.76 40.41
C ASP A 43 -39.82 3.83 39.14
N ASP A 44 -39.39 3.09 38.11
CA ASP A 44 -40.00 3.03 36.78
C ASP A 44 -41.11 1.97 36.73
N GLY A 45 -42.02 2.04 37.70
CA GLY A 45 -43.22 1.20 37.76
C GLY A 45 -42.94 -0.24 38.20
N SER A 46 -42.06 -0.45 39.19
CA SER A 46 -41.74 -1.77 39.73
C SER A 46 -42.98 -2.49 40.28
N THR A 47 -42.96 -3.81 40.18
CA THR A 47 -44.01 -4.73 40.67
C THR A 47 -43.57 -5.57 41.87
N ASP A 48 -42.29 -5.51 42.21
CA ASP A 48 -41.69 -6.13 43.40
C ASP A 48 -41.59 -5.12 44.56
N ARG A 49 -40.73 -5.40 45.55
CA ARG A 49 -40.53 -4.55 46.74
C ARG A 49 -39.56 -3.38 46.55
N THR A 50 -39.25 -2.98 45.31
CA THR A 50 -38.22 -1.96 45.02
C THR A 50 -38.54 -0.62 45.69
N TRP A 51 -39.81 -0.20 45.65
CA TRP A 51 -40.24 1.07 46.23
C TRP A 51 -40.15 1.07 47.75
N GLU A 52 -40.55 -0.02 48.40
CA GLU A 52 -40.45 -0.16 49.85
C GLU A 52 -39.00 -0.09 50.32
N VAL A 53 -38.07 -0.71 49.57
CA VAL A 53 -36.63 -0.61 49.84
C VAL A 53 -36.15 0.84 49.67
N LEU A 54 -36.50 1.50 48.56
CA LEU A 54 -36.12 2.88 48.29
C LEU A 54 -36.65 3.85 49.35
N GLU A 55 -37.93 3.77 49.69
CA GLU A 55 -38.59 4.62 50.68
C GLU A 55 -37.96 4.43 52.06
N SER A 56 -37.67 3.18 52.46
CA SER A 56 -36.99 2.89 53.73
C SER A 56 -35.62 3.56 53.81
N ILE A 57 -34.84 3.54 52.73
CA ILE A 57 -33.49 4.13 52.72
C ILE A 57 -33.56 5.66 52.68
N ALA A 58 -34.41 6.23 51.83
CA ALA A 58 -34.59 7.69 51.70
C ALA A 58 -35.09 8.34 53.01
N ASN A 59 -35.89 7.63 53.81
CA ASN A 59 -36.30 8.08 55.14
C ASN A 59 -35.13 8.22 56.14
N THR A 60 -34.00 7.56 55.87
CA THR A 60 -32.81 7.58 56.75
C THR A 60 -31.65 8.43 56.22
N ASP A 61 -31.64 8.75 54.92
CA ASP A 61 -30.59 9.55 54.28
C ASP A 61 -31.19 10.57 53.31
N SER A 62 -31.19 11.84 53.72
CA SER A 62 -31.80 12.94 52.96
C SER A 62 -31.10 13.28 51.65
N ARG A 63 -29.94 12.68 51.35
CA ARG A 63 -29.26 12.83 50.06
C ARG A 63 -29.95 12.01 48.96
N ILE A 64 -30.81 11.07 49.33
CA ILE A 64 -31.53 10.18 48.41
C ILE A 64 -32.94 10.74 48.19
N LEU A 65 -33.22 11.15 46.96
CA LEU A 65 -34.50 11.68 46.54
C LEU A 65 -35.28 10.58 45.79
N PRO A 66 -36.34 10.02 46.39
CA PRO A 66 -37.17 9.01 45.74
C PRO A 66 -38.22 9.68 44.84
N ALA A 67 -38.40 9.14 43.64
CA ALA A 67 -39.43 9.52 42.70
C ALA A 67 -40.02 8.27 42.03
N ARG A 68 -41.25 8.38 41.51
CA ARG A 68 -41.96 7.26 40.90
C ARG A 68 -42.64 7.69 39.61
N GLN A 69 -42.66 6.79 38.64
CA GLN A 69 -43.38 6.96 37.38
C GLN A 69 -43.99 5.62 36.91
N PRO A 70 -44.97 5.63 35.99
CA PRO A 70 -45.33 4.43 35.24
C PRO A 70 -44.13 3.93 34.42
N ASN A 71 -44.03 2.62 34.20
CA ASN A 71 -42.94 2.02 33.41
C ASN A 71 -42.88 2.64 32.00
N ALA A 72 -41.85 3.45 31.76
CA ALA A 72 -41.59 4.16 30.52
C ALA A 72 -40.17 3.93 29.98
N GLY A 73 -39.38 3.09 30.65
CA GLY A 73 -38.01 2.74 30.26
C GLY A 73 -36.94 3.56 30.97
N ALA A 74 -35.72 3.00 31.01
CA ALA A 74 -34.59 3.56 31.75
C ALA A 74 -34.20 4.97 31.28
N ALA A 75 -34.25 5.25 29.96
CA ALA A 75 -34.00 6.57 29.40
C ALA A 75 -34.99 7.62 29.93
N ALA A 76 -36.29 7.30 29.95
CA ALA A 76 -37.34 8.20 30.46
C ALA A 76 -37.19 8.44 31.97
N ALA A 77 -36.88 7.38 32.74
CA ALA A 77 -36.59 7.48 34.16
C ALA A 77 -35.36 8.35 34.46
N ARG A 78 -34.28 8.24 33.66
CA ARG A 78 -33.10 9.11 33.77
C ARG A 78 -33.38 10.56 33.39
N ASN A 79 -34.16 10.79 32.34
CA ASN A 79 -34.62 12.14 31.99
C ASN A 79 -35.47 12.75 33.11
N HIS A 80 -36.33 11.95 33.77
CA HIS A 80 -37.09 12.37 34.95
C HIS A 80 -36.17 12.70 36.12
N ALA A 81 -35.20 11.84 36.42
CA ALA A 81 -34.20 12.07 37.45
C ALA A 81 -33.41 13.36 37.19
N ALA A 82 -32.99 13.61 35.95
CA ALA A 82 -32.24 14.80 35.55
C ALA A 82 -33.03 16.11 35.74
N ARG A 83 -34.35 16.09 35.54
CA ARG A 83 -35.23 17.24 35.81
C ARG A 83 -35.35 17.57 37.30
N LEU A 84 -35.23 16.56 38.17
CA LEU A 84 -35.29 16.71 39.63
C LEU A 84 -33.93 17.04 40.25
N ALA A 85 -32.83 16.62 39.61
CA ALA A 85 -31.48 16.99 40.01
C ALA A 85 -31.33 18.53 39.97
N VAL A 86 -30.55 19.10 40.89
CA VAL A 86 -30.25 20.56 40.95
C VAL A 86 -28.75 20.86 40.92
N THR A 87 -27.94 19.89 40.51
CA THR A 87 -26.48 19.90 40.63
C THR A 87 -25.79 20.27 39.31
N PRO A 88 -24.55 20.79 39.34
CA PRO A 88 -23.80 21.14 38.14
C PRO A 88 -23.30 19.91 37.37
N LEU A 89 -22.98 18.81 38.07
CA LEU A 89 -22.55 17.56 37.46
C LEU A 89 -23.60 16.45 37.61
N LEU A 90 -23.62 15.56 36.62
CA LEU A 90 -24.46 14.37 36.58
C LEU A 90 -23.58 13.13 36.40
N CYS A 91 -24.00 12.03 37.02
CA CYS A 91 -23.50 10.68 36.79
C CYS A 91 -24.71 9.76 36.64
N MET A 92 -24.67 8.83 35.71
CA MET A 92 -25.67 7.77 35.63
C MET A 92 -25.22 6.60 36.49
N LEU A 93 -26.13 5.87 37.13
CA LEU A 93 -25.80 4.65 37.87
C LEU A 93 -26.99 3.69 37.78
N ASP A 94 -26.74 2.43 37.41
CA ASP A 94 -27.77 1.41 37.39
C ASP A 94 -28.04 0.89 38.80
N ALA A 95 -29.30 0.53 39.09
CA ALA A 95 -29.76 0.11 40.42
C ALA A 95 -29.17 -1.25 40.88
N ASP A 96 -28.34 -1.89 40.06
CA ASP A 96 -27.65 -3.14 40.35
C ASP A 96 -26.13 -3.09 40.29
N ASP A 97 -25.59 -1.91 39.99
CA ASP A 97 -24.17 -1.61 39.97
C ASP A 97 -23.73 -0.83 41.20
N TRP A 98 -22.41 -0.76 41.44
CA TRP A 98 -21.84 0.02 42.53
C TRP A 98 -20.55 0.71 42.14
N LEU A 99 -20.19 1.74 42.92
CA LEU A 99 -19.01 2.56 42.70
C LEU A 99 -17.98 2.37 43.82
N ASP A 100 -16.71 2.57 43.48
CA ASP A 100 -15.61 2.59 44.44
C ASP A 100 -15.78 3.78 45.42
N PRO A 101 -15.47 3.65 46.72
CA PRO A 101 -15.58 4.74 47.70
C PRO A 101 -14.86 6.04 47.32
N THR A 102 -13.88 5.99 46.41
CA THR A 102 -13.13 7.15 45.94
C THR A 102 -13.61 7.69 44.58
N PHE A 103 -14.72 7.18 44.04
CA PHE A 103 -15.23 7.58 42.72
C PHE A 103 -15.41 9.09 42.60
N ILE A 104 -16.18 9.71 43.51
CA ILE A 104 -16.44 11.16 43.44
C ILE A 104 -15.12 11.96 43.60
N GLU A 105 -14.25 11.52 44.51
CA GLU A 105 -12.98 12.18 44.78
C GLU A 105 -12.08 12.30 43.55
N ASN A 106 -12.06 11.28 42.70
CA ASN A 106 -11.22 11.23 41.51
C ASN A 106 -11.93 11.78 40.25
N MET A 107 -13.25 11.57 40.13
CA MET A 107 -13.99 11.93 38.90
C MET A 107 -14.43 13.40 38.88
N GLN A 108 -14.92 13.93 40.00
CA GLN A 108 -15.47 15.28 40.09
C GLN A 108 -14.46 16.36 39.65
N PRO A 109 -13.21 16.40 40.14
CA PRO A 109 -12.27 17.47 39.78
C PRO A 109 -11.93 17.55 38.29
N VAL A 110 -12.11 16.45 37.54
CA VAL A 110 -11.82 16.39 36.11
C VAL A 110 -12.94 17.03 35.27
N ALA A 111 -14.20 16.86 35.70
CA ALA A 111 -15.37 17.37 34.98
C ALA A 111 -15.77 18.80 35.37
N GLU A 112 -15.26 19.33 36.49
CA GLU A 112 -15.63 20.65 37.02
C GLU A 112 -15.07 21.82 36.19
N ASN A 113 -15.89 22.89 36.07
CA ASN A 113 -15.50 24.25 35.69
C ASN A 113 -14.55 24.37 34.48
N SER A 114 -14.80 23.59 33.42
CA SER A 114 -13.98 23.58 32.20
C SER A 114 -14.71 24.18 30.99
N SER A 115 -13.97 24.89 30.13
CA SER A 115 -14.42 25.35 28.81
C SER A 115 -13.35 24.96 27.77
N PRO A 116 -13.65 24.08 26.79
CA PRO A 116 -14.94 23.41 26.56
C PRO A 116 -15.35 22.46 27.71
N ALA A 117 -16.61 22.03 27.70
CA ALA A 117 -17.15 21.09 28.67
C ALA A 117 -16.36 19.78 28.66
N VAL A 118 -16.04 19.23 29.84
CA VAL A 118 -15.26 18.00 30.01
C VAL A 118 -16.12 16.87 30.56
N ILE A 119 -16.06 15.72 29.91
CA ILE A 119 -16.63 14.45 30.34
C ILE A 119 -15.51 13.61 30.95
N ALA A 120 -15.58 13.36 32.26
CA ALA A 120 -14.66 12.48 32.95
C ALA A 120 -15.14 11.03 32.83
N TYR A 121 -14.26 10.10 32.48
CA TYR A 121 -14.58 8.67 32.39
C TYR A 121 -13.48 7.79 32.99
N CYS A 122 -13.84 6.65 33.59
CA CYS A 122 -12.88 5.75 34.24
C CYS A 122 -12.97 4.31 33.73
N ALA A 123 -12.03 3.47 34.16
CA ALA A 123 -12.11 2.03 33.95
C ALA A 123 -13.14 1.39 34.88
N PHE A 124 -13.59 0.19 34.53
CA PHE A 124 -14.55 -0.59 35.32
C PHE A 124 -14.21 -2.07 35.32
N ARG A 125 -14.89 -2.84 36.17
CA ARG A 125 -14.86 -4.31 36.15
C ARG A 125 -16.27 -4.85 35.99
N ARG A 126 -16.41 -5.92 35.21
CA ARG A 126 -17.59 -6.77 35.30
C ARG A 126 -17.52 -7.68 36.50
N VAL A 127 -18.68 -7.97 37.08
CA VAL A 127 -18.86 -8.93 38.16
C VAL A 127 -19.76 -10.02 37.62
N ALA A 128 -19.18 -11.20 37.47
CA ALA A 128 -19.86 -12.37 36.93
C ALA A 128 -21.02 -12.79 37.85
N PRO A 129 -21.99 -13.58 37.34
CA PRO A 129 -23.14 -14.02 38.14
C PRO A 129 -22.78 -14.79 39.43
N ASP A 130 -21.59 -15.38 39.49
CA ASP A 130 -21.04 -16.09 40.67
C ASP A 130 -20.36 -15.15 41.69
N GLY A 131 -20.32 -13.84 41.42
CA GLY A 131 -19.69 -12.83 42.26
C GLY A 131 -18.19 -12.60 41.98
N ARG A 132 -17.59 -13.32 41.01
CA ARG A 132 -16.19 -13.10 40.65
C ARG A 132 -15.99 -11.76 39.95
N LEU A 133 -15.00 -11.00 40.41
CA LEU A 133 -14.51 -9.81 39.72
C LEU A 133 -13.71 -10.20 38.48
N MET A 134 -14.16 -9.77 37.31
CA MET A 134 -13.44 -9.94 36.05
C MET A 134 -12.25 -8.98 35.96
N GLN A 135 -11.48 -9.12 34.88
CA GLN A 135 -10.41 -8.18 34.52
C GLN A 135 -10.93 -6.75 34.40
N VAL A 136 -10.02 -5.79 34.62
CA VAL A 136 -10.34 -4.36 34.46
C VAL A 136 -10.50 -4.06 32.97
N GLU A 137 -11.68 -3.60 32.58
CA GLU A 137 -11.97 -3.08 31.25
C GLU A 137 -11.49 -1.63 31.17
N GLN A 138 -10.46 -1.42 30.36
CA GLN A 138 -9.87 -0.11 30.11
C GLN A 138 -10.53 0.52 28.89
N PRO A 139 -11.29 1.62 29.03
CA PRO A 139 -11.85 2.31 27.89
C PRO A 139 -10.74 2.92 27.01
N PRO A 140 -10.97 3.06 25.70
CA PRO A 140 -10.01 3.67 24.78
C PRO A 140 -9.72 5.13 25.16
N ILE A 141 -8.66 5.67 24.60
CA ILE A 141 -8.33 7.10 24.74
C ILE A 141 -9.25 7.89 23.80
N LEU A 142 -10.17 8.69 24.35
CA LEU A 142 -11.24 9.37 23.62
C LEU A 142 -10.93 10.87 23.39
N THR A 143 -9.73 11.20 22.91
CA THR A 143 -9.33 12.61 22.73
C THR A 143 -9.75 13.17 21.37
N GLY A 144 -10.39 14.33 21.35
CA GLY A 144 -10.74 15.04 20.11
C GLY A 144 -11.60 14.21 19.16
N ASP A 145 -11.22 14.17 17.88
CA ASP A 145 -11.96 13.43 16.85
C ASP A 145 -11.95 11.89 17.06
N VAL A 146 -11.06 11.36 17.91
CA VAL A 146 -11.09 9.94 18.28
C VAL A 146 -12.41 9.60 18.98
N ALA A 147 -12.93 10.47 19.86
CA ALA A 147 -14.22 10.24 20.50
C ALA A 147 -15.35 10.10 19.47
N LYS A 148 -15.38 11.01 18.48
CA LYS A 148 -16.39 10.97 17.41
C LYS A 148 -16.27 9.69 16.58
N ARG A 149 -15.05 9.26 16.26
CA ARG A 149 -14.78 8.01 15.52
C ARG A 149 -15.25 6.78 16.30
N GLU A 150 -14.84 6.64 17.55
CA GLU A 150 -15.17 5.49 18.38
C GLU A 150 -16.69 5.39 18.61
N PHE A 151 -17.33 6.49 19.05
CA PHE A 151 -18.79 6.51 19.26
C PHE A 151 -19.61 6.45 17.97
N SER A 152 -19.02 6.67 16.80
CA SER A 152 -19.73 6.39 15.54
C SER A 152 -19.82 4.89 15.25
N SER A 153 -18.99 4.06 15.89
CA SER A 153 -18.87 2.63 15.60
C SER A 153 -19.38 1.73 16.73
N PHE A 154 -19.26 2.14 18.00
CA PHE A 154 -19.70 1.36 19.16
C PHE A 154 -19.81 2.20 20.44
N CYS A 155 -20.46 1.64 21.46
CA CYS A 155 -20.46 2.21 22.80
C CYS A 155 -19.14 1.91 23.51
N ALA A 156 -18.26 2.91 23.63
CA ALA A 156 -16.95 2.75 24.24
C ALA A 156 -16.92 2.85 25.78
N LEU A 157 -18.03 3.27 26.42
CA LEU A 157 -18.11 3.55 27.85
C LEU A 157 -19.33 2.87 28.47
N ALA A 158 -19.14 2.18 29.58
CA ALA A 158 -20.25 1.76 30.42
C ALA A 158 -20.89 2.98 31.09
N ILE A 159 -22.22 3.01 31.15
CA ILE A 159 -23.01 4.19 31.53
C ILE A 159 -22.62 4.79 32.89
N HIS A 160 -22.22 3.96 33.84
CA HIS A 160 -21.91 4.36 35.22
C HIS A 160 -20.45 4.76 35.45
N THR A 161 -19.61 4.79 34.41
CA THR A 161 -18.20 5.21 34.50
C THR A 161 -17.99 6.70 34.23
N VAL A 162 -19.07 7.44 33.95
CA VAL A 162 -19.00 8.75 33.32
C VAL A 162 -19.62 9.84 34.20
N VAL A 163 -18.85 10.90 34.44
CA VAL A 163 -19.31 12.15 35.06
C VAL A 163 -19.26 13.27 34.03
N PHE A 164 -20.37 13.98 33.84
CA PHE A 164 -20.50 15.02 32.83
C PHE A 164 -21.30 16.23 33.32
N PRO A 165 -21.11 17.42 32.72
CA PRO A 165 -21.87 18.61 33.08
C PRO A 165 -23.34 18.49 32.74
N ARG A 166 -24.21 18.89 33.68
CA ARG A 166 -25.65 18.96 33.45
C ARG A 166 -26.00 19.82 32.25
N SER A 167 -25.32 20.96 32.08
CA SER A 167 -25.56 21.86 30.96
C SER A 167 -25.33 21.18 29.61
N LEU A 168 -24.40 20.21 29.53
CA LEU A 168 -24.16 19.44 28.33
C LEU A 168 -25.30 18.47 28.04
N PHE A 169 -25.85 17.82 29.07
CA PHE A 169 -27.03 16.95 28.97
C PHE A 169 -28.26 17.71 28.47
N GLU A 170 -28.49 18.91 29.00
CA GLU A 170 -29.56 19.81 28.56
C GLU A 170 -29.33 20.31 27.12
N LEU A 171 -28.09 20.67 26.77
CA LEU A 171 -27.72 21.11 25.43
C LEU A 171 -28.03 20.07 24.36
N VAL A 172 -27.73 18.79 24.64
CA VAL A 172 -27.99 17.70 23.67
C VAL A 172 -29.42 17.17 23.73
N GLY A 173 -30.27 17.68 24.63
CA GLY A 173 -31.68 17.31 24.74
C GLY A 173 -31.98 16.07 25.58
N GLY A 174 -31.05 15.64 26.45
CA GLY A 174 -31.20 14.46 27.30
C GLY A 174 -31.02 13.12 26.57
N MET A 175 -31.57 12.04 27.13
CA MET A 175 -31.56 10.70 26.52
C MET A 175 -32.71 10.54 25.53
N ASP A 176 -32.47 9.78 24.45
CA ASP A 176 -33.49 9.45 23.45
C ASP A 176 -34.41 8.34 23.98
N GLU A 177 -35.61 8.72 24.41
CA GLU A 177 -36.61 7.81 25.01
C GLU A 177 -37.18 6.79 24.00
N THR A 178 -36.86 6.90 22.71
CA THR A 178 -37.31 5.95 21.68
C THR A 178 -36.40 4.73 21.56
N LEU A 179 -35.25 4.75 22.22
CA LEU A 179 -34.30 3.65 22.33
C LEU A 179 -34.61 2.80 23.56
N GLN A 180 -34.59 1.48 23.40
CA GLN A 180 -34.74 0.52 24.49
C GLN A 180 -33.38 0.02 24.98
N THR A 181 -32.38 0.02 24.11
CA THR A 181 -30.97 -0.20 24.44
C THR A 181 -30.11 0.82 23.70
N CYS A 182 -28.82 0.89 24.02
CA CYS A 182 -27.86 1.84 23.39
C CYS A 182 -28.22 3.32 23.62
N GLU A 183 -29.08 3.64 24.60
CA GLU A 183 -29.47 5.01 24.92
C GLU A 183 -28.29 5.85 25.46
N ASP A 184 -27.35 5.19 26.14
CA ASP A 184 -26.10 5.75 26.62
C ASP A 184 -25.13 6.02 25.47
N TRP A 185 -25.01 5.06 24.54
CA TRP A 185 -24.22 5.19 23.34
C TRP A 185 -24.67 6.40 22.50
N ASP A 186 -25.98 6.55 22.28
CA ASP A 186 -26.55 7.71 21.60
C ASP A 186 -26.19 9.04 22.28
N LEU A 187 -26.23 9.06 23.61
CA LEU A 187 -25.88 10.25 24.38
C LEU A 187 -24.40 10.60 24.22
N TRP A 188 -23.49 9.63 24.36
CA TRP A 188 -22.05 9.83 24.20
C TRP A 188 -21.69 10.28 22.79
N LEU A 189 -22.34 9.71 21.78
CA LEU A 189 -22.22 10.13 20.39
C LEU A 189 -22.61 11.61 20.23
N ARG A 190 -23.80 12.01 20.67
CA ARG A 190 -24.26 13.41 20.54
C ARG A 190 -23.37 14.37 21.32
N MET A 191 -22.90 13.98 22.50
CA MET A 191 -21.96 14.78 23.28
C MET A 191 -20.60 14.94 22.58
N ALA A 192 -20.06 13.89 21.97
CA ALA A 192 -18.82 13.98 21.19
C ALA A 192 -18.94 14.92 19.99
N PHE A 193 -20.08 14.89 19.30
CA PHE A 193 -20.35 15.80 18.17
C PHE A 193 -20.70 17.24 18.59
N SER A 194 -21.02 17.47 19.87
CA SER A 194 -21.24 18.82 20.41
C SER A 194 -19.95 19.62 20.70
N GLY A 195 -18.79 18.95 20.65
CA GLY A 195 -17.48 19.55 20.95
C GLY A 195 -17.02 19.38 22.40
N ALA A 196 -17.63 18.47 23.17
CA ALA A 196 -17.16 18.13 24.51
C ALA A 196 -15.82 17.38 24.46
N GLU A 197 -14.95 17.65 25.44
CA GLU A 197 -13.72 16.88 25.65
C GLU A 197 -13.98 15.66 26.53
N PHE A 198 -13.38 14.52 26.21
CA PHE A 198 -13.37 13.36 27.10
C PHE A 198 -12.00 13.23 27.76
N ARG A 199 -11.97 13.07 29.09
CA ARG A 199 -10.73 12.90 29.86
C ARG A 199 -10.81 11.63 30.71
N ARG A 200 -9.81 10.77 30.54
CA ARG A 200 -9.71 9.50 31.25
C ARG A 200 -9.15 9.69 32.66
N VAL A 201 -9.76 9.03 33.63
CA VAL A 201 -9.21 8.80 34.97
C VAL A 201 -8.65 7.38 35.00
N ASP A 202 -7.34 7.25 35.22
CA ASP A 202 -6.60 5.98 35.16
C ASP A 202 -6.79 5.11 36.42
N GLN A 203 -8.04 4.92 36.82
CA GLN A 203 -8.45 4.11 37.96
C GLN A 203 -9.69 3.28 37.59
N CYS A 204 -9.81 2.11 38.22
CA CYS A 204 -11.01 1.29 38.15
C CYS A 204 -11.95 1.69 39.29
N LEU A 205 -12.97 2.48 39.00
CA LEU A 205 -13.82 3.10 40.04
C LEU A 205 -15.28 2.61 39.99
N ALA A 206 -15.58 1.66 39.11
CA ALA A 206 -16.93 1.24 38.77
C ALA A 206 -17.02 -0.28 38.61
N PHE A 207 -18.16 -0.85 39.00
CA PHE A 207 -18.40 -2.29 39.00
C PHE A 207 -19.76 -2.61 38.37
N TYR A 208 -19.72 -3.30 37.23
CA TYR A 208 -20.86 -3.70 36.41
C TYR A 208 -21.32 -5.11 36.81
N ARG A 209 -22.55 -5.28 37.30
CA ARG A 209 -23.10 -6.60 37.65
C ARG A 209 -23.72 -7.29 36.43
N MET A 210 -23.22 -8.45 36.05
CA MET A 210 -23.78 -9.24 34.95
C MET A 210 -25.01 -10.03 35.39
N LYS A 211 -26.12 -9.84 34.67
CA LYS A 211 -27.39 -10.59 34.88
C LYS A 211 -27.85 -11.27 33.60
N VAL A 212 -28.35 -12.50 33.74
CA VAL A 212 -28.80 -13.37 32.64
C VAL A 212 -30.05 -12.81 31.94
N ASP A 213 -30.94 -12.12 32.67
CA ASP A 213 -32.17 -11.52 32.15
C ASP A 213 -32.09 -9.97 32.08
N SER A 214 -30.90 -9.43 31.80
CA SER A 214 -30.71 -7.98 31.62
C SER A 214 -31.35 -7.48 30.32
N LEU A 215 -31.71 -6.19 30.29
CA LEU A 215 -32.28 -5.55 29.09
C LEU A 215 -31.32 -5.63 27.88
N SER A 216 -30.02 -5.51 28.14
CA SER A 216 -28.92 -5.70 27.18
C SER A 216 -28.75 -7.14 26.70
N GLY A 217 -29.42 -8.11 27.32
CA GLY A 217 -29.41 -9.52 26.93
C GLY A 217 -30.33 -9.85 25.75
N ASP A 218 -31.18 -8.92 25.29
CA ASP A 218 -32.06 -9.12 24.13
C ASP A 218 -31.33 -8.76 22.81
N PRO A 219 -30.88 -9.76 22.02
CA PRO A 219 -30.02 -9.52 20.87
C PRO A 219 -30.74 -8.73 19.76
N THR A 220 -32.05 -8.93 19.60
CA THR A 220 -32.84 -8.25 18.57
C THR A 220 -32.97 -6.75 18.86
N LYS A 221 -33.21 -6.37 20.12
CA LYS A 221 -33.25 -4.96 20.51
C LYS A 221 -31.89 -4.30 20.37
N MET A 222 -30.83 -4.96 20.86
CA MET A 222 -29.45 -4.48 20.76
C MET A 222 -29.02 -4.18 19.32
N VAL A 223 -29.25 -5.10 18.37
CA VAL A 223 -28.91 -4.86 16.96
C VAL A 223 -29.78 -3.74 16.36
N ARG A 224 -31.09 -3.72 16.65
CA ARG A 224 -32.01 -2.69 16.12
C ARG A 224 -31.61 -1.28 16.56
N ASP A 225 -31.37 -1.07 17.85
CA ASP A 225 -31.06 0.25 18.37
C ASP A 225 -29.64 0.68 18.01
N ALA A 226 -28.68 -0.24 17.93
CA ALA A 226 -27.36 0.05 17.37
C ALA A 226 -27.40 0.54 15.91
N ILE A 227 -28.29 -0.03 15.07
CA ILE A 227 -28.49 0.46 13.70
C ILE A 227 -29.01 1.91 13.71
N ARG A 228 -29.90 2.25 14.65
CA ARG A 228 -30.41 3.62 14.79
C ARG A 228 -29.31 4.60 15.21
N VAL A 229 -28.48 4.22 16.20
CA VAL A 229 -27.37 5.06 16.67
C VAL A 229 -26.31 5.25 15.58
N THR A 230 -25.89 4.19 14.89
CA THR A 230 -24.91 4.30 13.79
C THR A 230 -25.46 5.09 12.59
N SER A 231 -26.76 5.00 12.29
CA SER A 231 -27.41 5.83 11.28
C SER A 231 -27.43 7.31 11.66
N LYS A 232 -27.67 7.61 12.94
CA LYS A 232 -27.58 8.99 13.48
C LYS A 232 -26.14 9.51 13.44
N ALA A 233 -25.15 8.67 13.73
CA ALA A 233 -23.73 9.01 13.62
C ALA A 233 -23.36 9.42 12.19
N GLN A 234 -23.83 8.66 11.18
CA GLN A 234 -23.64 9.00 9.78
C GLN A 234 -24.22 10.39 9.43
N ALA A 235 -25.45 10.67 9.89
CA ALA A 235 -26.07 11.97 9.65
C ALA A 235 -25.27 13.14 10.27
N LEU A 236 -24.75 12.96 11.48
CA LEU A 236 -23.91 13.95 12.16
C LEU A 236 -22.57 14.16 11.45
N GLN A 237 -21.95 13.09 10.96
CA GLN A 237 -20.72 13.16 10.15
C GLN A 237 -20.94 13.97 8.87
N THR A 238 -22.01 13.67 8.13
CA THR A 238 -22.38 14.42 6.91
C THR A 238 -22.62 15.90 7.22
N GLN A 239 -23.31 16.21 8.31
CA GLN A 239 -23.60 17.58 8.72
C GLN A 239 -22.33 18.39 9.03
N GLN A 240 -21.29 17.77 9.60
CA GLN A 240 -20.02 18.42 9.92
C GLN A 240 -19.00 18.38 8.78
N GLY A 241 -19.36 17.87 7.60
CA GLY A 241 -18.44 17.71 6.47
C GLY A 241 -17.34 16.67 6.72
N LEU A 242 -17.57 15.75 7.66
CA LEU A 242 -16.66 14.65 8.00
C LEU A 242 -17.02 13.42 7.14
N SER A 243 -16.91 13.54 5.82
CA SER A 243 -17.13 12.39 4.93
C SER A 243 -15.87 11.54 4.84
N ALA A 244 -15.93 10.30 5.31
CA ALA A 244 -14.84 9.35 5.22
C ALA A 244 -15.12 8.26 4.18
N GLU A 245 -14.14 7.95 3.33
CA GLU A 245 -14.14 6.72 2.54
C GLU A 245 -12.88 5.90 2.87
N GLY A 246 -13.09 4.66 3.34
CA GLY A 246 -12.06 3.62 3.45
C GLY A 246 -11.26 3.58 4.76
N PRO A 247 -10.63 2.42 5.05
CA PRO A 247 -9.82 2.17 6.26
C PRO A 247 -8.62 3.12 6.41
N GLU A 248 -8.27 3.87 5.36
CA GLU A 248 -7.19 4.86 5.32
C GLU A 248 -7.53 6.15 6.10
N THR A 249 -8.82 6.46 6.28
CA THR A 249 -9.29 7.64 7.02
C THR A 249 -9.40 7.41 8.53
N GLY A 250 -9.28 6.15 8.97
CA GLY A 250 -9.55 5.72 10.34
C GLY A 250 -11.04 5.67 10.72
N TRP A 251 -11.97 6.14 9.90
CA TRP A 251 -13.40 6.00 10.17
C TRP A 251 -13.92 4.65 9.68
N ILE A 252 -14.70 3.98 10.51
CA ILE A 252 -15.38 2.74 10.14
C ILE A 252 -16.71 3.11 9.49
N THR A 253 -17.01 2.56 8.32
CA THR A 253 -18.26 2.85 7.62
C THR A 253 -19.48 2.39 8.46
N PRO A 254 -20.64 3.04 8.32
CA PRO A 254 -21.83 2.66 9.07
C PRO A 254 -22.23 1.18 8.89
N PRO A 255 -22.23 0.61 7.66
CA PRO A 255 -22.48 -0.82 7.47
C PRO A 255 -21.52 -1.72 8.25
N VAL A 256 -20.20 -1.43 8.24
CA VAL A 256 -19.20 -2.21 9.00
C VAL A 256 -19.39 -2.05 10.51
N SER A 257 -19.80 -0.88 10.99
CA SER A 257 -20.14 -0.66 12.40
C SER A 257 -21.40 -1.42 12.83
N GLN A 258 -22.38 -1.57 11.93
CA GLN A 258 -23.56 -2.41 12.18
C GLN A 258 -23.18 -3.90 12.21
N LEU A 259 -22.29 -4.35 11.30
CA LEU A 259 -21.73 -5.69 11.33
C LEU A 259 -20.93 -5.96 12.61
N ARG A 260 -20.13 -4.97 13.08
CA ARG A 260 -19.43 -5.05 14.37
C ARG A 260 -20.40 -5.39 15.50
N MET A 261 -21.53 -4.68 15.56
CA MET A 261 -22.53 -4.93 16.60
C MET A 261 -23.15 -6.31 16.48
N LEU A 262 -23.56 -6.71 15.28
CA LEU A 262 -24.08 -8.05 15.02
C LEU A 262 -23.09 -9.13 15.49
N ALA A 263 -21.82 -9.00 15.11
CA ALA A 263 -20.76 -9.94 15.48
C ALA A 263 -20.57 -10.02 17.00
N TRP A 264 -20.56 -8.88 17.70
CA TRP A 264 -20.46 -8.85 19.16
C TRP A 264 -21.67 -9.50 19.84
N VAL A 265 -22.90 -9.15 19.42
CA VAL A 265 -24.14 -9.67 19.98
C VAL A 265 -24.26 -11.18 19.81
N VAL A 266 -23.98 -11.70 18.62
CA VAL A 266 -23.99 -13.14 18.34
C VAL A 266 -22.93 -13.86 19.16
N SER A 267 -21.76 -13.26 19.33
CA SER A 267 -20.66 -13.86 20.10
C SER A 267 -20.91 -13.84 21.61
N ALA A 268 -21.56 -12.80 22.13
CA ALA A 268 -21.95 -12.70 23.54
C ALA A 268 -23.20 -13.55 23.87
N GLY A 269 -24.13 -13.68 22.93
CA GLY A 269 -25.37 -14.44 23.05
C GLY A 269 -25.26 -15.85 22.47
N LEU A 270 -24.53 -16.74 23.14
CA LEU A 270 -24.28 -18.13 22.71
C LEU A 270 -25.48 -19.08 22.88
N ASP A 271 -26.71 -18.58 22.83
CA ASP A 271 -27.90 -19.42 22.88
C ASP A 271 -28.15 -20.01 21.47
N PRO A 272 -28.16 -21.35 21.29
CA PRO A 272 -28.46 -21.98 20.01
C PRO A 272 -29.86 -21.67 19.46
N LYS A 273 -30.73 -21.02 20.24
CA LYS A 273 -32.02 -20.48 19.78
C LYS A 273 -31.90 -19.12 19.07
N VAL A 274 -30.76 -18.44 19.15
CA VAL A 274 -30.54 -17.17 18.47
C VAL A 274 -30.49 -17.43 16.97
N ASP A 275 -31.50 -16.92 16.27
CA ASP A 275 -31.55 -16.96 14.82
C ASP A 275 -30.63 -15.86 14.24
N ILE A 276 -29.38 -16.24 13.98
CA ILE A 276 -28.35 -15.37 13.40
C ILE A 276 -28.82 -14.78 12.06
N ALA A 277 -29.58 -15.54 11.25
CA ALA A 277 -30.08 -15.06 9.97
C ALA A 277 -31.17 -13.99 10.17
N ALA A 278 -32.05 -14.16 11.16
CA ALA A 278 -33.03 -13.14 11.52
C ALA A 278 -32.39 -11.86 12.06
N LEU A 279 -31.32 -11.96 12.85
CA LEU A 279 -30.56 -10.79 13.31
C LEU A 279 -29.85 -10.08 12.16
N ALA A 280 -29.23 -10.85 11.24
CA ALA A 280 -28.60 -10.30 10.05
C ALA A 280 -29.58 -9.57 9.14
N ALA A 281 -30.82 -10.07 9.02
CA ALA A 281 -31.88 -9.43 8.26
C ALA A 281 -32.36 -8.08 8.83
N LEU A 282 -31.95 -7.71 10.05
CA LEU A 282 -32.19 -6.37 10.60
C LEU A 282 -31.28 -5.32 9.96
N LEU A 283 -30.10 -5.72 9.48
CA LEU A 283 -29.14 -4.79 8.88
C LEU A 283 -29.72 -4.27 7.54
N PRO A 284 -29.66 -2.95 7.28
CA PRO A 284 -30.06 -2.39 5.99
C PRO A 284 -29.28 -2.99 4.81
N GLU A 285 -28.00 -3.28 5.04
CA GLU A 285 -27.08 -3.88 4.08
C GLU A 285 -26.05 -4.72 4.84
N MET A 286 -25.70 -5.90 4.30
CA MET A 286 -24.56 -6.68 4.76
C MET A 286 -23.30 -6.19 4.04
N PRO A 287 -22.32 -5.59 4.74
CA PRO A 287 -21.12 -5.08 4.10
C PRO A 287 -20.14 -6.18 3.73
N ASP A 288 -19.28 -5.88 2.76
CA ASP A 288 -18.02 -6.59 2.59
C ASP A 288 -17.08 -6.28 3.78
N ALA A 289 -16.66 -7.33 4.47
CA ALA A 289 -15.76 -7.25 5.62
C ALA A 289 -14.28 -7.44 5.26
N GLY A 290 -13.93 -7.54 3.97
CA GLY A 290 -12.54 -7.59 3.50
C GLY A 290 -11.72 -6.42 4.03
N GLY A 291 -10.55 -6.72 4.61
CA GLY A 291 -9.68 -5.72 5.26
C GLY A 291 -10.02 -5.39 6.71
N TYR A 292 -11.15 -5.88 7.26
CA TYR A 292 -11.55 -5.70 8.66
C TYR A 292 -11.46 -6.99 9.50
N GLU A 293 -10.76 -8.01 9.00
CA GLU A 293 -10.80 -9.37 9.57
C GLU A 293 -10.29 -9.41 11.02
N ASN A 294 -9.22 -8.67 11.32
CA ASN A 294 -8.63 -8.60 12.67
C ASN A 294 -9.46 -7.78 13.64
N PHE A 295 -10.07 -6.71 13.14
CA PHE A 295 -11.01 -5.91 13.89
C PHE A 295 -12.20 -6.78 14.32
N LEU A 296 -12.79 -7.53 13.39
CA LEU A 296 -13.89 -8.45 13.69
C LEU A 296 -13.47 -9.61 14.60
N ALA A 297 -12.26 -10.17 14.42
CA ALA A 297 -11.75 -11.21 15.32
C ALA A 297 -11.66 -10.73 16.78
N GLY A 298 -11.17 -9.50 17.01
CA GLY A 298 -11.15 -8.90 18.35
C GLY A 298 -12.54 -8.68 18.93
N VAL A 299 -13.49 -8.21 18.10
CA VAL A 299 -14.89 -8.01 18.50
C VAL A 299 -15.56 -9.33 18.90
N ILE A 300 -15.36 -10.38 18.11
CA ILE A 300 -15.89 -11.72 18.38
C ILE A 300 -15.31 -12.27 19.68
N LEU A 301 -13.99 -12.20 19.87
CA LEU A 301 -13.33 -12.68 21.09
C LEU A 301 -13.84 -11.95 22.33
N HIS A 302 -13.96 -10.62 22.26
CA HIS A 302 -14.50 -9.83 23.35
C HIS A 302 -15.95 -10.22 23.67
N GLY A 303 -16.78 -10.45 22.63
CA GLY A 303 -18.15 -10.96 22.80
C GLY A 303 -18.17 -12.33 23.49
N LEU A 304 -17.37 -13.29 23.02
CA LEU A 304 -17.27 -14.62 23.61
C LEU A 304 -16.85 -14.58 25.08
N GLN A 305 -15.81 -13.80 25.41
CA GLN A 305 -15.33 -13.62 26.77
C GLN A 305 -16.39 -13.01 27.69
N THR A 306 -17.13 -12.02 27.18
CA THR A 306 -18.24 -11.39 27.92
C THR A 306 -19.37 -12.40 28.15
N GLY A 307 -19.86 -13.06 27.10
CA GLY A 307 -20.98 -14.01 27.17
C GLY A 307 -20.70 -15.23 28.05
N LEU A 308 -19.46 -15.71 28.06
CA LEU A 308 -19.02 -16.87 28.85
C LEU A 308 -18.44 -16.49 30.21
N SER A 309 -18.38 -15.19 30.54
CA SER A 309 -17.74 -14.68 31.76
C SER A 309 -16.29 -15.15 31.93
N MET A 310 -15.51 -15.13 30.84
CA MET A 310 -14.12 -15.60 30.81
C MET A 310 -13.14 -14.43 30.77
N ASP A 311 -12.15 -14.45 31.66
CA ASP A 311 -11.15 -13.38 31.76
C ASP A 311 -10.04 -13.53 30.71
N ARG A 312 -9.61 -14.77 30.43
CA ARG A 312 -8.50 -15.03 29.52
C ARG A 312 -9.03 -15.67 28.24
N ALA A 313 -8.50 -15.27 27.09
CA ALA A 313 -8.89 -15.84 25.81
C ALA A 313 -8.59 -17.35 25.72
N ASP A 314 -7.58 -17.86 26.44
CA ASP A 314 -7.26 -19.30 26.44
C ASP A 314 -8.25 -20.18 27.21
N ASP A 315 -9.07 -19.59 28.10
CA ASP A 315 -10.14 -20.30 28.80
C ASP A 315 -11.25 -20.73 27.81
N LEU A 316 -11.39 -20.04 26.68
CA LEU A 316 -12.37 -20.38 25.62
C LEU A 316 -12.16 -21.78 25.05
N VAL A 317 -10.94 -22.32 25.15
CA VAL A 317 -10.62 -23.68 24.69
C VAL A 317 -11.37 -24.74 25.51
N ASP A 318 -11.61 -24.53 26.81
CA ASP A 318 -12.29 -25.51 27.68
C ASP A 318 -13.79 -25.65 27.37
N VAL A 319 -14.37 -24.65 26.70
CA VAL A 319 -15.79 -24.58 26.35
C VAL A 319 -16.00 -24.44 24.85
N LEU A 320 -15.02 -24.85 24.05
CA LEU A 320 -15.01 -24.72 22.59
C LEU A 320 -16.30 -25.26 21.95
N ASP A 321 -16.82 -26.37 22.44
CA ASP A 321 -18.06 -26.99 21.92
C ASP A 321 -19.32 -26.16 22.18
N LYS A 322 -19.30 -25.25 23.17
CA LYS A 322 -20.42 -24.37 23.47
C LYS A 322 -20.57 -23.22 22.46
N TRP A 323 -19.46 -22.71 21.92
CA TRP A 323 -19.48 -21.51 21.09
C TRP A 323 -19.10 -21.72 19.63
N ARG A 324 -18.31 -22.76 19.33
CA ARG A 324 -17.84 -23.07 17.98
C ARG A 324 -18.96 -23.12 16.92
N PRO A 325 -20.13 -23.73 17.17
CA PRO A 325 -21.19 -23.79 16.15
C PRO A 325 -21.72 -22.39 15.78
N ALA A 326 -22.03 -21.54 16.76
CA ALA A 326 -22.53 -20.19 16.53
C ALA A 326 -21.47 -19.31 15.84
N PHE A 327 -20.22 -19.44 16.26
CA PHE A 327 -19.09 -18.77 15.62
C PHE A 327 -18.97 -19.15 14.13
N LEU A 328 -18.95 -20.44 13.79
CA LEU A 328 -18.82 -20.87 12.38
C LEU A 328 -20.01 -20.43 11.52
N LEU A 329 -21.22 -20.37 12.07
CA LEU A 329 -22.39 -19.82 11.37
C LEU A 329 -22.26 -18.32 11.09
N LEU A 330 -21.77 -17.55 12.08
CA LEU A 330 -21.48 -16.12 11.89
C LEU A 330 -20.40 -15.92 10.80
N ILE A 331 -19.33 -16.73 10.83
CA ILE A 331 -18.28 -16.65 9.82
C ILE A 331 -18.80 -16.99 8.41
N GLN A 332 -19.65 -18.01 8.27
CA GLN A 332 -20.27 -18.35 6.98
C GLN A 332 -21.16 -17.22 6.44
N LEU A 333 -21.89 -16.54 7.34
CA LEU A 333 -22.69 -15.38 6.97
C LEU A 333 -21.82 -14.21 6.47
N ILE A 334 -20.71 -13.94 7.16
CA ILE A 334 -19.76 -12.89 6.76
C ILE A 334 -19.13 -13.24 5.41
N GLU A 335 -18.62 -14.47 5.26
CA GLU A 335 -17.98 -14.97 4.03
C GLU A 335 -18.89 -14.83 2.81
N LYS A 336 -20.20 -15.12 2.95
CA LYS A 336 -21.16 -15.03 1.83
C LYS A 336 -21.33 -13.61 1.28
N ASN A 337 -21.05 -12.58 2.08
CA ASN A 337 -21.25 -11.18 1.72
C ASN A 337 -19.93 -10.40 1.60
N SER A 338 -18.78 -11.07 1.70
CA SER A 338 -17.45 -10.44 1.69
C SER A 338 -16.57 -10.99 0.57
N LEU A 339 -15.40 -10.38 0.36
CA LEU A 339 -14.37 -10.94 -0.51
C LEU A 339 -14.06 -12.41 -0.13
N PRO A 340 -13.95 -13.34 -1.10
CA PRO A 340 -13.68 -14.74 -0.82
C PRO A 340 -12.42 -14.97 0.04
N GLY A 341 -12.56 -15.74 1.11
CA GLY A 341 -11.53 -16.03 2.10
C GLY A 341 -11.48 -15.07 3.30
N THR A 342 -12.40 -14.10 3.40
CA THR A 342 -12.53 -13.22 4.57
C THR A 342 -12.77 -14.02 5.85
N GLY A 343 -13.69 -14.98 5.81
CA GLY A 343 -14.02 -15.84 6.95
C GLY A 343 -12.85 -16.71 7.41
N ARG A 344 -12.06 -17.25 6.47
CA ARG A 344 -10.81 -17.97 6.77
C ARG A 344 -9.87 -17.10 7.60
N LYS A 345 -9.61 -15.87 7.17
CA LYS A 345 -8.71 -14.95 7.87
C LYS A 345 -9.23 -14.55 9.25
N ILE A 346 -10.55 -14.42 9.43
CA ILE A 346 -11.14 -14.18 10.76
C ILE A 346 -10.89 -15.40 11.66
N ILE A 347 -11.07 -16.63 11.17
CA ILE A 347 -10.78 -17.87 11.93
C ILE A 347 -9.30 -17.94 12.32
N GLU A 348 -8.39 -17.64 11.39
CA GLU A 348 -6.95 -17.55 11.63
C GLU A 348 -6.60 -16.53 12.70
N ALA A 349 -7.16 -15.32 12.61
CA ALA A 349 -6.97 -14.27 13.59
C ALA A 349 -7.49 -14.69 14.98
N VAL A 350 -8.71 -15.21 15.08
CA VAL A 350 -9.28 -15.67 16.37
C VAL A 350 -8.42 -16.77 16.98
N SER A 351 -8.03 -17.76 16.17
CA SER A 351 -7.17 -18.88 16.61
C SER A 351 -5.82 -18.37 17.11
N TRP A 352 -5.22 -17.41 16.39
CA TRP A 352 -3.96 -16.81 16.81
C TRP A 352 -4.07 -16.12 18.17
N HIS A 353 -5.09 -15.28 18.38
CA HIS A 353 -5.25 -14.55 19.65
C HIS A 353 -5.47 -15.50 20.85
N ILE A 354 -6.27 -16.56 20.68
CA ILE A 354 -6.45 -17.60 21.71
C ILE A 354 -5.12 -18.28 22.01
N SER A 355 -4.37 -18.66 20.97
CA SER A 355 -3.09 -19.35 21.11
C SER A 355 -2.00 -18.48 21.75
N ALA A 356 -1.95 -17.19 21.40
CA ALA A 356 -1.00 -16.23 21.95
C ALA A 356 -1.21 -15.98 23.45
N ALA A 357 -2.45 -16.10 23.94
CA ALA A 357 -2.75 -15.97 25.37
C ALA A 357 -2.13 -17.10 26.21
N ASN A 358 -2.02 -18.31 25.65
CA ASN A 358 -1.37 -19.45 26.30
C ASN A 358 -0.88 -20.51 25.27
N PRO A 359 0.41 -20.51 24.91
CA PRO A 359 0.95 -21.42 23.88
C PRO A 359 0.99 -22.89 24.31
N LEU A 360 0.63 -23.21 25.56
CA LEU A 360 0.60 -24.59 26.06
C LEU A 360 -0.65 -25.35 25.59
N ARG A 361 -1.65 -24.65 25.04
CA ARG A 361 -2.98 -25.19 24.74
C ARG A 361 -3.07 -25.59 23.27
N SER A 362 -3.49 -26.82 23.01
CA SER A 362 -3.77 -27.33 21.66
C SER A 362 -5.28 -27.34 21.40
N PHE A 363 -5.72 -26.92 20.22
CA PHE A 363 -7.12 -26.94 19.81
C PHE A 363 -7.26 -26.87 18.29
N ALA A 364 -8.48 -27.08 17.77
CA ALA A 364 -8.79 -26.91 16.36
C ALA A 364 -10.05 -26.06 16.17
N LEU A 365 -9.97 -25.06 15.30
CA LEU A 365 -11.06 -24.12 15.00
C LEU A 365 -11.13 -23.90 13.49
N GLY A 366 -12.20 -24.39 12.87
CA GLY A 366 -12.38 -24.28 11.42
C GLY A 366 -11.22 -24.90 10.64
N ASN A 367 -10.56 -24.09 9.82
CA ASN A 367 -9.41 -24.48 9.00
C ASN A 367 -8.07 -24.44 9.74
N VAL A 368 -8.05 -24.12 11.04
CA VAL A 368 -6.81 -23.94 11.82
C VAL A 368 -6.67 -25.01 12.90
N GLN A 369 -5.49 -25.62 12.96
CA GLN A 369 -5.09 -26.53 14.04
C GLN A 369 -3.91 -25.91 14.81
N VAL A 370 -4.15 -25.65 16.09
CA VAL A 370 -3.14 -25.17 17.04
C VAL A 370 -2.57 -26.34 17.82
N VAL A 371 -1.25 -26.46 17.86
CA VAL A 371 -0.56 -27.57 18.54
C VAL A 371 0.59 -27.08 19.41
N SER A 372 0.56 -27.51 20.66
CA SER A 372 1.66 -27.39 21.62
C SER A 372 2.49 -28.67 21.63
N ALA A 373 3.77 -28.59 21.25
CA ALA A 373 4.69 -29.72 21.11
C ALA A 373 5.89 -29.59 22.07
N ALA A 374 5.95 -30.46 23.09
CA ALA A 374 7.09 -30.54 24.00
C ALA A 374 8.25 -31.33 23.38
N LEU A 375 9.43 -30.72 23.29
CA LEU A 375 10.62 -31.30 22.66
C LEU A 375 11.08 -32.61 23.33
N GLU A 376 10.79 -32.77 24.62
CA GLU A 376 11.15 -33.95 25.40
C GLU A 376 10.21 -35.14 25.18
N THR A 377 9.00 -34.91 24.66
CA THR A 377 7.94 -35.92 24.53
C THR A 377 7.20 -35.84 23.19
N LEU A 378 7.92 -35.50 22.10
CA LEU A 378 7.33 -35.42 20.76
C LEU A 378 6.61 -36.73 20.40
N SER A 379 5.40 -36.59 19.89
CA SER A 379 4.53 -37.70 19.48
C SER A 379 3.86 -37.34 18.16
N ARG A 380 3.32 -38.35 17.44
CA ARG A 380 2.60 -38.11 16.20
C ARG A 380 1.35 -37.26 16.47
N ILE A 381 1.13 -36.23 15.66
CA ILE A 381 -0.04 -35.34 15.77
C ILE A 381 -0.96 -35.62 14.58
N PRO A 382 -2.19 -36.15 14.79
CA PRO A 382 -3.14 -36.33 13.70
C PRO A 382 -3.67 -34.97 13.22
N LYS A 383 -3.88 -34.86 11.91
CA LYS A 383 -4.54 -33.70 11.30
C LYS A 383 -6.01 -33.69 11.71
N ALA A 384 -6.48 -32.56 12.25
CA ALA A 384 -7.89 -32.34 12.48
C ALA A 384 -8.58 -31.98 11.15
N GLU A 385 -9.71 -32.59 10.82
CA GLU A 385 -10.49 -32.16 9.66
C GLU A 385 -11.48 -31.06 10.07
N PRO A 386 -11.62 -29.95 9.31
CA PRO A 386 -11.04 -29.67 7.98
C PRO A 386 -9.77 -28.79 8.00
N ALA A 387 -8.92 -28.88 9.03
CA ALA A 387 -7.80 -27.96 9.20
C ALA A 387 -6.74 -28.08 8.11
N ASP A 388 -6.37 -26.98 7.49
CA ASP A 388 -5.32 -26.89 6.47
C ASP A 388 -4.22 -25.88 6.85
N THR A 389 -4.33 -25.28 8.03
CA THR A 389 -3.40 -24.31 8.58
C THR A 389 -2.90 -24.83 9.93
N LEU A 390 -1.58 -24.90 10.11
CA LEU A 390 -0.95 -25.30 11.36
C LEU A 390 -0.38 -24.08 12.07
N VAL A 391 -0.70 -23.94 13.36
CA VAL A 391 0.05 -23.11 14.31
C VAL A 391 0.69 -24.07 15.31
N MET A 392 2.00 -24.26 15.23
CA MET A 392 2.73 -25.16 16.13
C MET A 392 3.64 -24.37 17.06
N HIS A 393 3.46 -24.53 18.37
CA HIS A 393 4.33 -24.00 19.41
C HIS A 393 5.28 -25.11 19.89
N ALA A 394 6.59 -24.86 19.84
CA ALA A 394 7.58 -25.75 20.43
C ALA A 394 7.93 -25.31 21.86
N LEU A 395 7.97 -26.27 22.77
CA LEU A 395 8.23 -26.04 24.19
C LEU A 395 9.40 -26.91 24.67
N SER A 396 10.23 -26.40 25.57
CA SER A 396 11.23 -27.19 26.29
C SER A 396 11.22 -26.85 27.77
N GLY A 397 11.13 -27.87 28.62
CA GLY A 397 10.98 -27.68 30.07
C GLY A 397 9.79 -26.77 30.44
N GLY A 398 8.71 -26.79 29.65
CA GLY A 398 7.53 -25.93 29.82
C GLY A 398 7.72 -24.47 29.39
N GLN A 399 8.86 -24.11 28.79
CA GLN A 399 9.12 -22.77 28.26
C GLN A 399 8.94 -22.73 26.75
N HIS A 400 8.35 -21.66 26.22
CA HIS A 400 8.21 -21.44 24.79
C HIS A 400 9.57 -21.24 24.11
N VAL A 401 9.82 -22.02 23.06
CA VAL A 401 11.09 -22.04 22.31
C VAL A 401 10.92 -21.38 20.94
N GLY A 402 9.77 -21.55 20.30
CA GLY A 402 9.47 -20.97 19.00
C GLY A 402 8.13 -21.41 18.44
N THR A 403 7.67 -20.69 17.41
CA THR A 403 6.40 -20.96 16.73
C THR A 403 6.62 -21.16 15.23
N PHE A 404 5.87 -22.10 14.65
CA PHE A 404 5.72 -22.27 13.22
C PHE A 404 4.26 -21.99 12.84
N VAL A 405 4.07 -21.30 11.73
CA VAL A 405 2.75 -21.06 11.13
C VAL A 405 2.85 -21.33 9.64
N GLY A 406 1.97 -22.17 9.11
CA GLY A 406 2.01 -22.52 7.68
C GLY A 406 0.97 -23.57 7.25
N PRO A 407 1.09 -24.07 6.01
CA PRO A 407 0.15 -25.06 5.48
C PRO A 407 0.29 -26.41 6.19
N LEU A 408 -0.86 -27.05 6.45
CA LEU A 408 -0.99 -28.40 6.97
C LEU A 408 -1.55 -29.32 5.86
N TRP A 409 -0.77 -30.32 5.47
CA TRP A 409 -1.10 -31.25 4.38
C TRP A 409 -1.62 -32.60 4.90
N GLY A 410 -1.17 -33.04 6.07
CA GLY A 410 -1.54 -34.32 6.67
C GLY A 410 -1.07 -34.43 8.12
N ASP A 411 -1.12 -35.65 8.67
CA ASP A 411 -0.62 -35.92 10.03
C ASP A 411 0.85 -35.49 10.17
N LEU A 412 1.24 -34.92 11.31
CA LEU A 412 2.62 -34.52 11.57
C LEU A 412 3.37 -35.63 12.29
N SER A 413 4.30 -36.29 11.60
CA SER A 413 5.27 -37.17 12.26
C SER A 413 6.23 -36.41 13.15
N ILE A 414 6.90 -37.15 14.03
CA ILE A 414 8.00 -36.63 14.84
C ILE A 414 9.11 -36.06 13.95
N ARG A 415 9.36 -36.65 12.78
CA ARG A 415 10.38 -36.17 11.83
C ARG A 415 9.98 -34.82 11.22
N ALA A 416 8.73 -34.68 10.79
CA ALA A 416 8.21 -33.42 10.26
C ALA A 416 8.26 -32.33 11.33
N GLN A 417 7.85 -32.64 12.56
CA GLN A 417 7.95 -31.71 13.69
C GLN A 417 9.39 -31.24 13.92
N ILE A 418 10.37 -32.16 13.97
CA ILE A 418 11.79 -31.82 14.11
C ILE A 418 12.26 -30.93 12.95
N ARG A 419 11.85 -31.21 11.71
CA ARG A 419 12.19 -30.39 10.54
C ARG A 419 11.70 -28.95 10.73
N LEU A 420 10.42 -28.77 11.06
CA LEU A 420 9.82 -27.47 11.34
C LEU A 420 10.57 -26.74 12.46
N ILE A 421 10.83 -27.43 13.59
CA ILE A 421 11.57 -26.88 14.74
C ILE A 421 12.99 -26.42 14.36
N MET A 422 13.69 -27.20 13.54
CA MET A 422 15.09 -26.96 13.19
C MET A 422 15.28 -25.88 12.12
N HIS A 423 14.35 -25.82 11.16
CA HIS A 423 14.57 -25.09 9.92
C HIS A 423 13.60 -23.95 9.68
N GLU A 424 12.40 -23.99 10.27
CA GLU A 424 11.29 -23.08 9.94
C GLU A 424 10.78 -22.29 11.15
N MET A 425 10.96 -22.79 12.37
CA MET A 425 10.50 -22.10 13.58
C MET A 425 11.33 -20.87 13.91
N GLN A 426 10.63 -19.80 14.26
CA GLN A 426 11.23 -18.57 14.76
C GLN A 426 11.34 -18.61 16.29
N ALA A 427 12.52 -18.28 16.82
CA ALA A 427 12.78 -18.26 18.26
C ALA A 427 12.42 -16.89 18.85
N GLU A 428 11.22 -16.76 19.42
CA GLU A 428 10.74 -15.51 20.04
C GLU A 428 10.30 -15.69 21.50
N GLU A 429 10.62 -14.69 22.34
CA GLU A 429 10.19 -14.62 23.75
C GLU A 429 8.79 -14.01 23.91
N HIS A 430 8.26 -13.37 22.87
CA HIS A 430 6.91 -12.78 22.85
C HIS A 430 6.23 -13.17 21.53
N LEU A 431 5.10 -13.86 21.62
CA LEU A 431 4.28 -14.22 20.47
C LEU A 431 3.68 -12.94 19.87
N GLN A 432 4.26 -12.42 18.80
CA GLN A 432 3.62 -11.39 17.98
C GLN A 432 2.84 -12.07 16.86
N THR A 433 1.62 -11.60 16.59
CA THR A 433 0.81 -12.02 15.43
C THR A 433 1.65 -12.03 14.17
N PRO A 434 1.69 -13.13 13.38
CA PRO A 434 2.45 -13.15 12.16
C PRO A 434 1.90 -12.04 11.25
N PRO A 435 2.76 -11.26 10.57
CA PRO A 435 2.41 -9.99 9.91
C PRO A 435 1.34 -10.00 8.81
N THR A 436 0.69 -11.14 8.51
CA THR A 436 -0.44 -11.21 7.59
C THR A 436 -1.71 -10.53 8.13
N LEU A 437 -1.75 -10.22 9.43
CA LEU A 437 -2.98 -9.88 10.15
C LEU A 437 -2.92 -8.58 11.01
N ALA A 438 -2.02 -7.63 10.75
CA ALA A 438 -2.15 -6.19 11.10
C ALA A 438 -0.80 -5.51 10.85
N TYR A 439 -0.74 -4.67 9.83
CA TYR A 439 0.50 -4.07 9.36
C TYR A 439 0.75 -2.67 9.96
N ILE A 440 1.29 -2.58 11.19
CA ILE A 440 2.13 -1.45 11.66
C ILE A 440 3.19 -1.95 12.68
N SER A 441 4.46 -1.75 12.33
CA SER A 441 5.69 -1.74 13.16
C SER A 441 6.03 -2.93 14.10
N SER A 442 6.70 -3.94 13.56
CA SER A 442 7.94 -4.47 14.16
C SER A 442 8.78 -5.07 13.03
N TRP A 443 10.10 -5.11 13.19
CA TRP A 443 11.12 -5.41 12.16
C TRP A 443 11.62 -4.23 11.32
N THR A 444 11.96 -3.10 11.93
CA THR A 444 13.27 -2.51 11.58
C THR A 444 14.27 -3.17 12.50
N ARG A 445 15.32 -3.77 11.93
CA ARG A 445 16.54 -4.20 12.64
C ARG A 445 16.75 -3.40 13.95
N GLU A 446 17.31 -4.07 14.94
CA GLU A 446 18.44 -3.49 15.68
C GLU A 446 19.54 -3.02 14.69
N ALA A 447 19.25 -2.03 13.84
CA ALA A 447 20.12 -1.58 12.77
C ALA A 447 21.18 -0.62 13.28
N LEU A 448 21.01 -0.02 14.47
CA LEU A 448 21.81 1.15 14.83
C LEU A 448 22.31 1.22 16.29
N ARG A 449 22.19 0.17 17.10
CA ARG A 449 22.92 0.08 18.40
C ARG A 449 23.85 -1.15 18.39
N GLY A 450 25.04 -1.13 17.81
CA GLY A 450 25.80 0.01 17.35
C GLY A 450 26.91 -0.34 16.35
N TYR A 451 26.92 0.41 15.26
CA TYR A 451 27.89 0.34 14.16
C TYR A 451 29.24 1.03 14.45
N ARG A 452 29.65 1.06 15.73
CA ARG A 452 31.07 1.19 16.13
C ARG A 452 31.61 -0.03 16.87
N ALA A 453 30.76 -1.05 17.09
CA ALA A 453 31.17 -2.34 17.62
C ALA A 453 31.25 -3.44 16.55
N PHE A 454 30.90 -3.19 15.28
CA PHE A 454 30.90 -4.24 14.24
C PHE A 454 32.32 -4.65 13.77
N GLY A 455 33.34 -3.82 14.01
CA GLY A 455 34.76 -4.20 13.89
C GLY A 455 35.33 -4.93 15.11
N GLY A 456 34.64 -4.92 16.26
CA GLY A 456 35.03 -5.60 17.49
C GLY A 456 34.15 -6.80 17.86
N LEU A 457 33.03 -7.02 17.16
CA LEU A 457 32.07 -8.09 17.43
C LEU A 457 32.11 -9.25 16.43
N ILE A 458 33.16 -9.35 15.61
CA ILE A 458 33.58 -10.64 15.03
C ILE A 458 34.02 -11.62 16.15
N ILE A 459 34.10 -11.16 17.41
CA ILE A 459 34.44 -11.95 18.60
C ILE A 459 33.23 -12.28 19.51
N ARG A 460 31.98 -11.87 19.22
CA ARG A 460 30.80 -12.35 20.00
C ARG A 460 29.53 -12.55 19.17
N ASN A 461 29.49 -13.67 18.44
CA ASN A 461 28.26 -14.38 18.05
C ASN A 461 27.89 -15.45 19.10
N GLY A 462 26.59 -15.72 19.32
CA GLY A 462 26.15 -17.06 19.77
C GLY A 462 25.61 -17.25 21.19
N ARG A 463 24.37 -16.82 21.48
CA ARG A 463 23.66 -17.33 22.67
C ARG A 463 22.32 -18.03 22.43
N ARG A 464 21.40 -17.55 21.56
CA ARG A 464 20.05 -18.15 21.38
C ARG A 464 19.93 -19.21 20.28
N ARG A 465 20.40 -18.96 19.05
CA ARG A 465 20.51 -19.99 18.00
C ARG A 465 21.41 -21.16 18.44
N GLY A 466 22.52 -20.81 19.12
CA GLY A 466 23.37 -21.77 19.81
C GLY A 466 22.73 -22.44 21.02
N ARG A 467 21.63 -21.95 21.62
CA ARG A 467 20.93 -22.65 22.71
C ARG A 467 20.05 -23.77 22.15
N LEU A 468 19.31 -23.50 21.08
CA LEU A 468 18.51 -24.49 20.36
C LEU A 468 19.43 -25.55 19.72
N GLU A 469 20.49 -25.13 19.04
CA GLU A 469 21.49 -26.05 18.48
C GLU A 469 22.25 -26.83 19.57
N ARG A 470 22.60 -26.23 20.72
CA ARG A 470 23.25 -26.97 21.83
C ARG A 470 22.30 -27.90 22.57
N LEU A 471 21.03 -27.51 22.77
CA LEU A 471 19.99 -28.36 23.35
C LEU A 471 19.74 -29.59 22.46
N LEU A 472 19.64 -29.38 21.14
CA LEU A 472 19.42 -30.45 20.16
C LEU A 472 20.68 -31.27 19.88
N ALA A 473 21.88 -30.69 20.05
CA ALA A 473 23.14 -31.43 20.10
C ALA A 473 23.24 -32.29 21.37
N HIS A 474 22.74 -31.82 22.51
CA HIS A 474 22.66 -32.58 23.77
C HIS A 474 21.66 -33.74 23.68
N LEU A 475 20.53 -33.54 23.00
CA LEU A 475 19.53 -34.58 22.70
C LEU A 475 19.94 -35.52 21.54
N GLY A 476 21.09 -35.27 20.89
CA GLY A 476 21.62 -36.12 19.84
C GLY A 476 20.78 -36.13 18.56
N ARG A 477 20.80 -35.05 17.77
CA ARG A 477 20.14 -34.89 16.45
C ARG A 477 20.09 -36.15 15.58
N LYS A 478 21.21 -36.89 15.49
CA LYS A 478 21.32 -38.11 14.67
C LYS A 478 20.62 -39.31 15.31
N ALA A 479 20.62 -39.40 16.63
CA ALA A 479 19.90 -40.43 17.39
C ALA A 479 18.38 -40.16 17.37
N LEU A 480 17.95 -38.91 17.55
CA LEU A 480 16.54 -38.51 17.54
C LEU A 480 15.88 -38.72 16.15
N LEU A 481 16.58 -38.38 15.07
CA LEU A 481 16.12 -38.66 13.71
C LEU A 481 16.16 -40.16 13.34
N ALA A 482 17.07 -40.93 13.94
CA ALA A 482 17.17 -42.38 13.74
C ALA A 482 16.15 -43.19 14.56
N SER A 483 15.68 -42.65 15.69
CA SER A 483 14.65 -43.26 16.54
C SER A 483 13.22 -42.87 16.15
N ALA A 484 13.05 -41.83 15.31
CA ALA A 484 11.75 -41.41 14.82
C ALA A 484 11.21 -42.41 13.78
N PRO A 485 10.01 -43.00 13.97
CA PRO A 485 9.43 -43.96 13.03
C PRO A 485 9.33 -43.37 11.62
N SER A 486 9.67 -44.14 10.59
CA SER A 486 9.40 -43.75 9.20
C SER A 486 7.97 -44.18 8.84
N ASP A 487 7.00 -43.27 9.00
CA ASP A 487 5.63 -43.53 8.58
C ASP A 487 5.38 -43.11 7.13
N LYS A 488 4.60 -43.92 6.41
CA LYS A 488 4.20 -43.68 5.00
C LYS A 488 2.99 -42.77 4.85
N GLN A 489 2.34 -42.38 5.96
CA GLN A 489 1.17 -41.49 6.01
C GLN A 489 1.49 -40.29 6.92
N ASP A 490 2.26 -39.34 6.38
CA ASP A 490 2.81 -38.17 7.07
C ASP A 490 2.74 -36.93 6.15
N ASN A 491 2.71 -35.73 6.72
CA ASN A 491 2.56 -34.44 6.04
C ASN A 491 3.50 -34.28 4.84
N ASP A 492 4.78 -34.59 5.02
CA ASP A 492 5.79 -34.50 3.95
C ASP A 492 5.56 -35.54 2.85
N ALA A 493 5.07 -36.73 3.20
CA ALA A 493 4.71 -37.77 2.23
C ALA A 493 3.48 -37.38 1.41
N ARG A 494 2.46 -36.79 2.05
CA ARG A 494 1.26 -36.28 1.38
C ARG A 494 1.60 -35.16 0.41
N LEU A 495 2.42 -34.19 0.83
CA LEU A 495 2.93 -33.14 -0.06
C LEU A 495 3.72 -33.73 -1.24
N SER A 496 4.59 -34.70 -0.97
CA SER A 496 5.35 -35.38 -2.03
C SER A 496 4.46 -36.16 -3.01
N ASP A 497 3.34 -36.73 -2.55
CA ASP A 497 2.36 -37.38 -3.42
C ASP A 497 1.62 -36.37 -4.29
N ILE A 498 1.19 -35.24 -3.71
CA ILE A 498 0.55 -34.14 -4.44
C ILE A 498 1.48 -33.61 -5.53
N LEU A 499 2.73 -33.26 -5.18
CA LEU A 499 3.72 -32.78 -6.14
C LEU A 499 3.97 -33.79 -7.25
N ARG A 500 4.16 -35.08 -6.92
CA ARG A 500 4.34 -36.14 -7.93
C ARG A 500 3.12 -36.32 -8.84
N ASN A 501 1.91 -36.13 -8.33
CA ASN A 501 0.69 -36.21 -9.14
C ASN A 501 0.57 -35.00 -10.08
N LEU A 502 0.87 -33.80 -9.58
CA LEU A 502 0.91 -32.57 -10.38
C LEU A 502 2.01 -32.61 -11.45
N GLU A 503 3.14 -33.26 -11.19
CA GLU A 503 4.21 -33.49 -12.17
C GLU A 503 3.87 -34.57 -13.21
N ARG A 504 2.99 -35.53 -12.88
CA ARG A 504 2.61 -36.66 -13.74
C ARG A 504 1.52 -36.35 -14.76
N ASP A 505 0.77 -35.27 -14.56
CA ASP A 505 -0.24 -34.79 -15.50
C ASP A 505 0.19 -33.45 -16.11
N PRO A 506 1.35 -33.38 -16.80
CA PRO A 506 1.77 -32.17 -17.46
C PRO A 506 0.81 -31.93 -18.63
N ALA A 507 0.15 -30.78 -18.64
CA ALA A 507 -0.33 -30.20 -19.90
C ALA A 507 0.81 -30.31 -20.94
N PRO A 508 0.50 -30.68 -22.21
CA PRO A 508 1.46 -31.30 -23.11
C PRO A 508 2.76 -30.51 -23.23
N LEU A 509 3.85 -31.17 -22.82
CA LEU A 509 5.23 -30.77 -23.11
C LEU A 509 5.42 -30.82 -24.64
N PHE A 510 5.43 -29.66 -25.28
CA PHE A 510 5.79 -29.54 -26.68
C PHE A 510 7.30 -29.36 -26.81
N SER A 511 7.87 -30.13 -27.74
CA SER A 511 9.30 -30.17 -28.03
C SER A 511 9.80 -28.86 -28.65
N ASP A 512 10.84 -28.33 -28.02
CA ASP A 512 11.99 -27.56 -28.51
C ASP A 512 11.96 -27.07 -29.98
N PRO A 513 11.96 -25.74 -30.18
CA PRO A 513 12.69 -25.13 -31.27
C PRO A 513 13.91 -24.37 -30.73
N SER A 514 15.09 -24.87 -31.10
CA SER A 514 16.39 -24.24 -30.96
C SER A 514 16.33 -22.72 -31.20
N GLY A 515 16.48 -21.94 -30.13
CA GLY A 515 16.70 -20.51 -30.17
C GLY A 515 18.19 -20.16 -30.30
N PRO A 516 18.56 -19.10 -31.03
CA PRO A 516 19.96 -18.75 -31.26
C PRO A 516 20.61 -18.20 -29.99
N GLN A 517 21.89 -18.54 -29.80
CA GLN A 517 22.72 -18.04 -28.72
C GLN A 517 22.90 -16.51 -28.85
N PRO A 518 22.96 -15.75 -27.74
CA PRO A 518 23.36 -14.36 -27.78
C PRO A 518 24.87 -14.29 -28.10
N GLU A 519 25.21 -13.67 -29.22
CA GLU A 519 26.60 -13.31 -29.51
C GLU A 519 27.10 -12.29 -28.48
N GLU A 520 28.21 -12.63 -27.82
CA GLU A 520 28.99 -11.73 -27.00
C GLU A 520 29.41 -10.52 -27.85
N ARG A 521 28.89 -9.33 -27.49
CA ARG A 521 29.40 -8.07 -28.01
C ARG A 521 30.83 -7.89 -27.51
N ASN A 522 31.78 -8.18 -28.38
CA ASN A 522 33.19 -7.88 -28.19
C ASN A 522 33.38 -6.39 -27.88
N ALA A 523 34.12 -6.12 -26.81
CA ALA A 523 34.60 -4.80 -26.47
C ALA A 523 35.52 -4.28 -27.58
N THR A 524 35.21 -3.10 -28.09
CA THR A 524 35.96 -2.37 -29.12
C THR A 524 37.38 -2.03 -28.61
N PRO A 525 38.43 -2.16 -29.44
CA PRO A 525 39.78 -1.75 -29.06
C PRO A 525 39.87 -0.22 -28.90
N PRO A 526 40.86 0.31 -28.16
CA PRO A 526 41.06 1.73 -28.04
C PRO A 526 41.51 2.29 -29.40
N VAL A 527 40.69 3.16 -29.97
CA VAL A 527 41.00 3.98 -31.15
C VAL A 527 42.22 4.84 -30.85
N ARG A 528 43.18 4.94 -31.79
CA ARG A 528 44.49 5.59 -31.58
C ARG A 528 44.62 6.96 -32.26
N SER A 529 43.58 7.45 -32.96
CA SER A 529 43.48 8.81 -33.53
C SER A 529 42.03 9.32 -33.71
N GLU A 530 41.80 10.64 -33.76
CA GLU A 530 40.46 11.24 -33.95
C GLU A 530 39.81 10.86 -35.31
N GLU A 531 40.61 10.66 -36.35
CA GLU A 531 40.12 10.24 -37.68
C GLU A 531 39.59 8.79 -37.66
N GLU A 532 40.29 7.88 -36.97
CA GLU A 532 39.84 6.51 -36.77
C GLU A 532 38.56 6.42 -35.92
N TYR A 533 38.31 7.40 -35.04
CA TYR A 533 37.10 7.45 -34.21
C TYR A 533 35.84 7.68 -35.07
N TRP A 534 35.89 8.67 -35.96
CA TRP A 534 34.78 8.97 -36.85
C TRP A 534 34.56 7.86 -37.89
N GLU A 535 35.63 7.28 -38.44
CA GLU A 535 35.53 6.12 -39.32
C GLU A 535 34.89 4.91 -38.64
N HIS A 536 35.15 4.71 -37.34
CA HIS A 536 34.52 3.65 -36.56
C HIS A 536 33.02 3.92 -36.32
N ILE A 537 32.61 5.15 -35.98
CA ILE A 537 31.19 5.50 -35.84
C ILE A 537 30.42 5.18 -37.13
N PHE A 538 30.99 5.55 -38.28
CA PHE A 538 30.39 5.30 -39.59
C PHE A 538 30.56 3.87 -40.13
N GLU A 539 31.04 2.91 -39.31
CA GLU A 539 30.88 1.47 -39.57
C GLU A 539 29.40 1.06 -39.58
N ARG A 540 28.60 1.67 -38.71
CA ARG A 540 27.16 1.49 -38.72
C ARG A 540 26.55 2.46 -39.74
N PRO A 541 25.78 1.97 -40.74
CA PRO A 541 24.99 2.84 -41.61
C PRO A 541 23.99 3.65 -40.79
N ASP A 542 23.90 4.95 -41.07
CA ASP A 542 23.04 5.90 -40.36
C ASP A 542 23.16 5.81 -38.83
N PRO A 543 24.33 6.18 -38.26
CA PRO A 543 24.64 5.93 -36.86
C PRO A 543 23.72 6.67 -35.89
N TRP A 544 23.10 7.76 -36.34
CA TRP A 544 22.22 8.62 -35.54
C TRP A 544 20.75 8.58 -35.97
N ASN A 545 20.37 7.67 -36.90
CA ASN A 545 19.00 7.54 -37.38
C ASN A 545 18.45 8.87 -37.99
N TYR A 546 19.19 9.43 -38.95
CA TYR A 546 18.84 10.65 -39.71
C TYR A 546 17.54 10.53 -40.51
N VAL A 547 16.99 9.32 -40.65
CA VAL A 547 15.66 9.07 -41.24
C VAL A 547 14.51 9.19 -40.24
N SER A 548 14.79 9.38 -38.94
CA SER A 548 13.78 9.57 -37.90
C SER A 548 12.85 10.75 -38.19
N VAL A 549 11.65 10.71 -37.63
CA VAL A 549 10.68 11.83 -37.75
C VAL A 549 11.30 13.12 -37.21
N TYR A 550 12.04 13.02 -36.10
CA TYR A 550 12.78 14.12 -35.48
C TYR A 550 13.68 14.87 -36.45
N GLU A 551 14.54 14.15 -37.16
CA GLU A 551 15.50 14.75 -38.09
C GLU A 551 14.82 15.32 -39.34
N GLN A 552 13.77 14.66 -39.84
CA GLN A 552 13.07 15.12 -41.04
C GLN A 552 12.33 16.45 -40.82
N VAL A 553 11.64 16.63 -39.70
CA VAL A 553 10.98 17.90 -39.36
C VAL A 553 12.02 19.02 -39.22
N LYS A 554 13.12 18.75 -38.51
CA LYS A 554 14.22 19.71 -38.33
C LYS A 554 14.85 20.11 -39.66
N TYR A 555 15.05 19.17 -40.58
CA TYR A 555 15.52 19.46 -41.94
C TYR A 555 14.56 20.35 -42.71
N GLU A 556 13.25 20.09 -42.66
CA GLU A 556 12.25 20.93 -43.33
C GLU A 556 12.23 22.36 -42.79
N GLN A 557 12.25 22.52 -41.46
CA GLN A 557 12.34 23.84 -40.82
C GLN A 557 13.66 24.55 -41.15
N THR A 558 14.79 23.81 -41.20
CA THR A 558 16.09 24.36 -41.59
C THR A 558 16.06 24.87 -43.03
N LEU A 559 15.49 24.10 -43.96
CA LEU A 559 15.33 24.50 -45.36
C LEU A 559 14.42 25.73 -45.52
N ASN A 560 13.45 25.94 -44.64
CA ASN A 560 12.56 27.10 -44.66
C ASN A 560 13.27 28.40 -44.24
N LEU A 561 14.40 28.31 -43.54
CA LEU A 561 15.23 29.48 -43.22
C LEU A 561 16.22 29.85 -44.33
N ILE A 562 16.36 29.03 -45.38
CA ILE A 562 17.28 29.31 -46.47
C ILE A 562 16.72 30.43 -47.36
N PRO A 563 17.43 31.56 -47.52
CA PRO A 563 17.00 32.65 -48.40
C PRO A 563 16.96 32.22 -49.87
N GLU A 564 16.15 32.90 -50.69
CA GLU A 564 16.16 32.69 -52.14
C GLU A 564 17.45 33.25 -52.78
N GLY A 565 17.88 32.67 -53.89
CA GLY A 565 18.99 33.20 -54.70
C GLY A 565 20.41 32.82 -54.23
N ILE A 566 20.56 31.74 -53.45
CA ILE A 566 21.87 31.22 -53.03
C ILE A 566 22.59 30.54 -54.19
N GLU A 567 23.71 31.09 -54.66
CA GLU A 567 24.50 30.52 -55.77
C GLU A 567 25.58 29.55 -55.28
N LYS A 568 26.30 29.86 -54.20
CA LYS A 568 27.29 28.98 -53.58
C LYS A 568 26.94 28.68 -52.12
N ALA A 569 26.75 27.39 -51.83
CA ALA A 569 26.51 26.89 -50.48
C ALA A 569 27.60 25.89 -50.05
N LEU A 570 27.92 25.90 -48.76
CA LEU A 570 28.79 24.94 -48.09
C LEU A 570 28.00 24.24 -46.98
N GLU A 571 27.95 22.91 -47.01
CA GLU A 571 27.43 22.07 -45.91
C GLU A 571 28.59 21.39 -45.19
N LEU A 572 28.67 21.59 -43.88
CA LEU A 572 29.66 20.97 -43.01
C LEU A 572 29.02 19.81 -42.24
N ALA A 573 29.73 18.69 -42.15
CA ALA A 573 29.28 17.43 -41.51
C ALA A 573 28.01 16.85 -42.17
N CYS A 574 28.07 16.59 -43.47
CA CYS A 574 26.93 16.12 -44.25
C CYS A 574 26.52 14.66 -43.96
N ALA A 575 27.34 13.89 -43.23
CA ALA A 575 27.09 12.51 -42.85
C ALA A 575 26.60 11.64 -44.03
N GLU A 576 25.39 11.09 -43.94
CA GLU A 576 24.79 10.21 -44.97
C GLU A 576 24.30 10.95 -46.23
N GLY A 577 24.43 12.28 -46.30
CA GLY A 577 24.01 13.12 -47.43
C GLY A 577 22.49 13.34 -47.53
N ILE A 578 21.72 13.05 -46.46
CA ILE A 578 20.25 13.17 -46.46
C ILE A 578 19.81 14.62 -46.61
N PHE A 579 20.41 15.51 -45.82
CA PHE A 579 20.13 16.95 -45.90
C PHE A 579 20.72 17.53 -47.19
N THR A 580 21.92 17.11 -47.57
CA THR A 580 22.59 17.48 -48.84
C THR A 580 21.69 17.32 -50.05
N GLU A 581 21.02 16.17 -50.19
CA GLU A 581 20.11 15.91 -51.31
C GLU A 581 18.95 16.92 -51.37
N LYS A 582 18.39 17.28 -50.21
CA LYS A 582 17.30 18.26 -50.10
C LYS A 582 17.80 19.68 -50.37
N LEU A 583 18.97 20.03 -49.84
CA LEU A 583 19.61 21.34 -50.00
C LEU A 583 20.02 21.60 -51.46
N ALA A 584 20.53 20.58 -52.16
CA ALA A 584 20.95 20.66 -53.56
C ALA A 584 19.83 21.13 -54.50
N ARG A 585 18.56 20.97 -54.12
CA ARG A 585 17.39 21.42 -54.90
C ARG A 585 17.08 22.92 -54.74
N ARG A 586 17.73 23.60 -53.79
CA ARG A 586 17.47 25.01 -53.44
C ARG A 586 18.64 25.96 -53.74
N VAL A 587 19.80 25.46 -54.15
CA VAL A 587 21.03 26.26 -54.33
C VAL A 587 21.69 26.01 -55.69
N GLY A 588 22.44 26.99 -56.19
CA GLY A 588 23.14 26.92 -57.49
C GLY A 588 24.24 25.86 -57.53
N ARG A 589 25.20 25.91 -56.59
CA ARG A 589 26.28 24.95 -56.37
C ARG A 589 26.42 24.66 -54.87
N LEU A 590 26.54 23.38 -54.53
CA LEU A 590 26.69 22.90 -53.15
C LEU A 590 28.00 22.15 -53.00
N THR A 591 28.86 22.58 -52.09
CA THR A 591 29.96 21.76 -51.59
C THR A 591 29.53 21.16 -50.25
N ALA A 592 29.44 19.84 -50.15
CA ALA A 592 29.12 19.14 -48.91
C ALA A 592 30.35 18.37 -48.42
N THR A 593 30.58 18.41 -47.10
CA THR A 593 31.81 17.89 -46.52
C THR A 593 31.58 17.11 -45.25
N ASP A 594 32.43 16.12 -44.99
CA ASP A 594 32.46 15.34 -43.75
C ASP A 594 33.91 14.96 -43.43
N ILE A 595 34.21 14.67 -42.16
CA ILE A 595 35.54 14.20 -41.74
C ILE A 595 35.77 12.74 -42.13
N SER A 596 34.69 11.95 -42.30
CA SER A 596 34.76 10.54 -42.65
C SER A 596 34.66 10.30 -44.15
N GLN A 597 35.58 9.49 -44.69
CA GLN A 597 35.52 9.03 -46.07
C GLN A 597 34.31 8.13 -46.29
N ARG A 598 33.96 7.26 -45.32
CA ARG A 598 32.78 6.39 -45.41
C ARG A 598 31.47 7.16 -45.51
N ALA A 599 31.34 8.26 -44.77
CA ALA A 599 30.19 9.15 -44.85
C ALA A 599 30.09 9.77 -46.25
N ILE A 600 31.21 10.32 -46.76
CA ILE A 600 31.29 10.89 -48.10
C ILE A 600 30.94 9.86 -49.19
N ASP A 601 31.45 8.64 -49.14
CA ASP A 601 31.15 7.61 -50.14
C ASP A 601 29.64 7.32 -50.23
N ARG A 602 28.94 7.31 -49.08
CA ARG A 602 27.49 7.11 -49.03
C ARG A 602 26.71 8.34 -49.49
N ALA A 603 27.16 9.53 -49.12
CA ALA A 603 26.60 10.78 -49.61
C ALA A 603 26.75 10.91 -51.14
N VAL A 604 27.86 10.43 -51.72
CA VAL A 604 28.11 10.42 -53.18
C VAL A 604 27.10 9.54 -53.88
N GLU A 605 26.87 8.32 -53.37
CA GLU A 605 25.87 7.42 -53.94
C GLU A 605 24.47 8.03 -53.86
N ARG A 606 24.10 8.63 -52.71
CA ARG A 606 22.79 9.26 -52.52
C ARG A 606 22.57 10.46 -53.43
N CYS A 607 23.60 11.28 -53.63
CA CYS A 607 23.51 12.52 -54.40
C CYS A 607 23.91 12.36 -55.88
N ARG A 608 24.09 11.14 -56.39
CA ARG A 608 24.62 10.86 -57.74
C ARG A 608 23.89 11.56 -58.89
N ASP A 609 22.60 11.84 -58.71
CA ASP A 609 21.75 12.48 -59.72
C ASP A 609 21.81 14.02 -59.67
N HIS A 610 22.50 14.60 -58.67
CA HIS A 610 22.64 16.04 -58.47
C HIS A 610 23.98 16.57 -59.01
N ARG A 611 23.97 17.09 -60.25
CA ARG A 611 25.17 17.62 -60.93
C ARG A 611 25.76 18.89 -60.31
N ASN A 612 25.04 19.54 -59.40
CA ASN A 612 25.46 20.74 -58.70
C ASN A 612 26.08 20.48 -57.32
N VAL A 613 26.25 19.20 -56.94
CA VAL A 613 26.83 18.81 -55.65
C VAL A 613 28.27 18.33 -55.84
N GLU A 614 29.17 18.85 -55.01
CA GLU A 614 30.55 18.38 -54.87
C GLU A 614 30.75 17.88 -53.43
N LEU A 615 31.12 16.62 -53.30
CA LEU A 615 31.37 15.98 -52.00
C LEU A 615 32.86 15.75 -51.79
N ARG A 616 33.37 16.10 -50.61
CA ARG A 616 34.79 15.94 -50.27
C ARG A 616 35.00 15.70 -48.78
N VAL A 617 36.06 14.97 -48.44
CA VAL A 617 36.50 14.85 -47.05
C VAL A 617 37.17 16.16 -46.61
N LEU A 618 36.72 16.73 -45.50
CA LEU A 618 37.26 17.96 -44.92
C LEU A 618 37.06 17.97 -43.40
N ASP A 619 38.15 18.13 -42.67
CA ASP A 619 38.14 18.42 -41.23
C ASP A 619 38.08 19.94 -41.05
N PHE A 620 36.88 20.49 -40.85
CA PHE A 620 36.68 21.93 -40.69
C PHE A 620 37.28 22.50 -39.40
N VAL A 621 37.71 21.65 -38.45
CA VAL A 621 38.38 22.09 -37.23
C VAL A 621 39.88 22.32 -37.49
N ARG A 622 40.52 21.50 -38.33
CA ARG A 622 41.95 21.65 -38.63
C ARG A 622 42.26 22.37 -39.94
N GLN A 623 41.32 22.36 -40.89
CA GLN A 623 41.52 22.91 -42.23
C GLN A 623 40.75 24.23 -42.42
N ASP A 624 41.15 25.01 -43.43
CA ASP A 624 40.46 26.22 -43.85
C ASP A 624 39.22 25.89 -44.70
N LEU A 625 38.18 26.71 -44.56
CA LEU A 625 36.94 26.55 -45.31
C LEU A 625 37.02 27.23 -46.70
N PRO A 626 36.37 26.68 -47.74
CA PRO A 626 36.28 27.32 -49.04
C PRO A 626 35.70 28.74 -48.92
N PRO A 627 36.42 29.80 -49.36
CA PRO A 627 35.97 31.18 -49.17
C PRO A 627 34.84 31.55 -50.14
N GLU A 628 34.26 32.74 -49.95
CA GLU A 628 33.25 33.34 -50.83
C GLU A 628 31.95 32.51 -50.94
N GLN A 629 31.46 31.99 -49.81
CA GLN A 629 30.15 31.33 -49.71
C GLN A 629 29.00 32.33 -49.53
N ASP A 630 27.87 32.08 -50.19
CA ASP A 630 26.62 32.81 -49.97
C ASP A 630 25.87 32.22 -48.75
N LEU A 631 26.01 30.90 -48.54
CA LEU A 631 25.44 30.16 -47.42
C LEU A 631 26.46 29.16 -46.85
N VAL A 632 26.60 29.10 -45.53
CA VAL A 632 27.22 27.99 -44.81
C VAL A 632 26.15 27.34 -43.93
N VAL A 633 26.00 26.01 -44.01
CA VAL A 633 25.15 25.24 -43.09
C VAL A 633 26.05 24.33 -42.26
N CYS A 634 25.93 24.42 -40.93
CA CYS A 634 26.66 23.57 -39.99
C CYS A 634 25.71 23.18 -38.85
N SER A 635 25.17 21.97 -38.92
CA SER A 635 24.15 21.48 -37.99
C SER A 635 24.62 20.18 -37.33
N GLU A 636 24.14 19.90 -36.12
CA GLU A 636 24.34 18.63 -35.40
C GLU A 636 25.80 18.20 -35.13
N VAL A 637 26.78 19.08 -35.33
CA VAL A 637 28.20 18.74 -35.14
C VAL A 637 28.94 19.61 -34.10
N LEU A 638 28.50 20.85 -33.88
CA LEU A 638 29.24 21.81 -33.05
C LEU A 638 29.31 21.46 -31.56
N TYR A 639 28.37 20.68 -31.03
CA TYR A 639 28.41 20.19 -29.65
C TYR A 639 29.38 19.02 -29.42
N TYR A 640 30.07 18.53 -30.46
CA TYR A 640 31.18 17.57 -30.33
C TYR A 640 32.54 18.25 -30.14
N MET A 641 32.59 19.59 -30.13
CA MET A 641 33.82 20.31 -29.82
C MET A 641 34.24 20.02 -28.38
N LYS A 642 35.55 19.91 -28.15
CA LYS A 642 36.10 19.53 -26.84
C LYS A 642 35.85 20.61 -25.77
N ASP A 643 35.90 21.87 -26.18
CA ASP A 643 35.77 23.04 -25.33
C ASP A 643 35.27 24.25 -26.15
N GLU A 644 34.91 25.32 -25.43
CA GLU A 644 34.43 26.57 -26.04
C GLU A 644 35.50 27.27 -26.91
N GLU A 645 36.79 27.06 -26.64
CA GLU A 645 37.87 27.68 -27.41
C GLU A 645 37.94 27.05 -28.82
N MET A 646 37.88 25.73 -28.90
CA MET A 646 37.79 24.98 -30.15
C MET A 646 36.51 25.34 -30.92
N LEU A 647 35.38 25.47 -30.23
CA LEU A 647 34.11 25.91 -30.82
C LEU A 647 34.24 27.33 -31.41
N ALA A 648 34.80 28.28 -30.66
CA ALA A 648 34.99 29.65 -31.12
C ALA A 648 35.91 29.72 -32.36
N ALA A 649 36.98 28.92 -32.40
CA ALA A 649 37.87 28.84 -33.55
C ALA A 649 37.17 28.29 -34.81
N ALA A 650 36.31 27.28 -34.66
CA ALA A 650 35.49 26.76 -35.75
C ALA A 650 34.47 27.80 -36.24
N CYS A 651 33.78 28.49 -35.32
CA CYS A 651 32.85 29.58 -35.60
C CYS A 651 33.50 30.73 -36.38
N LEU A 652 34.71 31.13 -35.99
CA LEU A 652 35.47 32.17 -36.68
C LEU A 652 35.76 31.79 -38.14
N LYS A 653 36.12 30.53 -38.40
CA LYS A 653 36.36 30.05 -39.78
C LYS A 653 35.10 30.05 -40.62
N MET A 654 33.96 29.65 -40.06
CA MET A 654 32.65 29.74 -40.73
C MET A 654 32.29 31.19 -41.08
N ALA A 655 32.49 32.13 -40.15
CA ALA A 655 32.27 33.54 -40.41
C ALA A 655 33.22 34.09 -41.50
N ALA A 656 34.48 33.67 -41.51
CA ALA A 656 35.47 34.08 -42.51
C ALA A 656 35.13 33.59 -43.93
N ALA A 657 34.55 32.39 -44.06
CA ALA A 657 34.18 31.79 -45.36
C ALA A 657 33.03 32.53 -46.07
N LEU A 658 32.19 33.27 -45.34
CA LEU A 658 31.03 33.98 -45.89
C LEU A 658 31.41 35.27 -46.61
N LYS A 659 30.68 35.59 -47.69
CA LYS A 659 30.68 36.92 -48.31
C LYS A 659 30.02 37.97 -47.40
N PRO A 660 30.26 39.28 -47.63
CA PRO A 660 29.40 40.33 -47.08
C PRO A 660 27.92 40.06 -47.43
N ASN A 661 27.04 40.09 -46.43
CA ASN A 661 25.63 39.67 -46.50
C ASN A 661 25.37 38.18 -46.74
N GLY A 662 26.38 37.31 -46.63
CA GLY A 662 26.19 35.85 -46.62
C GLY A 662 25.52 35.36 -45.33
N TYR A 663 25.01 34.12 -45.35
CA TYR A 663 24.24 33.54 -44.26
C TYR A 663 24.94 32.31 -43.65
N LEU A 664 24.93 32.21 -42.32
CA LEU A 664 25.28 30.98 -41.59
C LEU A 664 24.01 30.42 -40.97
N ILE A 665 23.68 29.15 -41.25
CA ILE A 665 22.58 28.45 -40.62
C ILE A 665 23.12 27.30 -39.76
N THR A 666 22.68 27.24 -38.51
CA THR A 666 23.04 26.17 -37.57
C THR A 666 21.78 25.61 -36.92
N ALA A 667 21.64 24.29 -36.88
CA ALA A 667 20.61 23.59 -36.12
C ALA A 667 21.29 22.68 -35.08
N HIS A 668 20.93 22.86 -33.81
CA HIS A 668 21.47 22.04 -32.71
C HIS A 668 20.38 21.73 -31.68
N ALA A 669 20.56 20.63 -30.96
CA ALA A 669 19.67 20.22 -29.89
C ALA A 669 19.88 21.03 -28.60
N HIS A 670 18.80 21.23 -27.83
CA HIS A 670 18.89 21.65 -26.44
C HIS A 670 19.53 20.53 -25.63
N ILE A 671 20.70 20.80 -25.07
CA ILE A 671 21.40 19.86 -24.20
C ILE A 671 21.11 20.23 -22.76
N ARG A 672 20.74 19.23 -21.97
CA ARG A 672 20.27 19.42 -20.61
C ARG A 672 21.31 20.03 -19.69
N GLU A 673 22.58 19.68 -19.91
CA GLU A 673 23.72 20.19 -19.14
C GLU A 673 23.96 21.69 -19.42
N ASP A 674 23.68 22.14 -20.65
CA ASP A 674 23.78 23.54 -21.09
C ASP A 674 22.59 24.39 -20.61
N GLU A 675 21.36 23.87 -20.73
CA GLU A 675 20.12 24.60 -20.45
C GLU A 675 19.24 23.88 -19.40
N PRO A 676 19.64 23.85 -18.11
CA PRO A 676 18.96 23.06 -17.07
C PRO A 676 17.55 23.55 -16.69
N ALA A 677 17.10 24.70 -17.19
CA ALA A 677 15.73 25.18 -16.98
C ALA A 677 14.73 24.63 -18.01
N ARG A 678 15.20 24.00 -19.10
CA ARG A 678 14.40 23.62 -20.26
C ARG A 678 14.30 22.11 -20.48
N THR A 679 13.28 21.70 -21.22
CA THR A 679 13.30 20.39 -21.90
C THR A 679 14.53 20.30 -22.78
N GLY A 680 15.19 19.15 -22.77
CA GLY A 680 16.38 18.92 -23.59
C GLY A 680 16.88 17.48 -23.47
N PHE A 681 17.89 17.17 -24.28
CA PHE A 681 18.49 15.85 -24.33
C PHE A 681 19.50 15.64 -23.20
N ASP A 682 19.54 14.43 -22.65
CA ASP A 682 20.50 13.98 -21.64
C ASP A 682 21.80 13.41 -22.24
N TRP A 683 22.14 13.84 -23.47
CA TRP A 683 23.41 13.50 -24.09
C TRP A 683 24.55 14.08 -23.25
N GLY A 684 25.59 13.30 -22.98
CA GLY A 684 26.75 13.70 -22.15
C GLY A 684 27.67 14.72 -22.81
N ASN A 685 27.12 15.61 -23.64
CA ASN A 685 27.81 16.71 -24.27
C ASN A 685 27.86 17.91 -23.30
N PRO A 686 29.00 18.60 -23.18
CA PRO A 686 29.18 19.68 -22.21
C PRO A 686 28.35 20.94 -22.54
N PHE A 687 27.95 21.10 -23.80
CA PHE A 687 27.17 22.24 -24.26
C PHE A 687 26.28 21.89 -25.46
N GLY A 688 25.26 22.71 -25.70
CA GLY A 688 24.28 22.59 -26.78
C GLY A 688 23.99 23.94 -27.43
N VAL A 689 22.73 24.14 -27.84
CA VAL A 689 22.26 25.38 -28.45
C VAL A 689 22.65 26.64 -27.69
N GLY A 690 22.50 26.66 -26.36
CA GLY A 690 22.71 27.85 -25.54
C GLY A 690 24.11 28.43 -25.71
N THR A 691 25.12 27.60 -25.44
CA THR A 691 26.53 27.97 -25.60
C THR A 691 26.90 28.20 -27.08
N ILE A 692 26.42 27.36 -28.00
CA ILE A 692 26.72 27.52 -29.44
C ILE A 692 26.22 28.88 -29.97
N LYS A 693 24.99 29.26 -29.62
CA LYS A 693 24.40 30.55 -29.96
C LYS A 693 25.21 31.70 -29.36
N GLN A 694 25.62 31.58 -28.10
CA GLN A 694 26.43 32.61 -27.43
C GLN A 694 27.77 32.82 -28.14
N VAL A 695 28.48 31.74 -28.48
CA VAL A 695 29.79 31.80 -29.16
C VAL A 695 29.67 32.37 -30.57
N LEU A 696 28.62 32.02 -31.31
CA LEU A 696 28.34 32.58 -32.64
C LEU A 696 27.97 34.06 -32.58
N ALA A 697 27.14 34.47 -31.62
CA ALA A 697 26.73 35.86 -31.42
C ALA A 697 27.89 36.77 -30.96
N ALA A 698 28.96 36.19 -30.39
CA ALA A 698 30.16 36.92 -30.01
C ALA A 698 31.12 37.21 -31.18
N GLN A 699 30.89 36.62 -32.36
CA GLN A 699 31.72 36.87 -33.54
C GLN A 699 31.45 38.28 -34.11
N ALA A 700 32.50 39.09 -34.29
CA ALA A 700 32.36 40.50 -34.65
C ALA A 700 31.61 40.77 -35.97
N ASP A 701 31.68 39.83 -36.92
CA ASP A 701 31.11 39.99 -38.26
C ASP A 701 29.73 39.33 -38.42
N LEU A 702 29.21 38.61 -37.41
CA LEU A 702 27.94 37.90 -37.49
C LEU A 702 26.88 38.56 -36.60
N ALA A 703 25.70 38.79 -37.16
CA ALA A 703 24.51 39.18 -36.40
C ALA A 703 23.41 38.13 -36.57
N LEU A 704 22.78 37.74 -35.46
CA LEU A 704 21.62 36.83 -35.48
C LEU A 704 20.47 37.52 -36.22
N GLU A 705 19.94 36.89 -37.26
CA GLU A 705 18.85 37.44 -38.08
C GLU A 705 17.51 36.77 -37.76
N GLU A 706 17.50 35.45 -37.65
CA GLU A 706 16.27 34.70 -37.42
C GLU A 706 16.53 33.43 -36.58
N THR A 707 15.58 33.05 -35.75
CA THR A 707 15.59 31.80 -34.98
C THR A 707 14.25 31.09 -35.10
N ILE A 708 14.28 29.80 -35.41
CA ILE A 708 13.19 28.86 -35.12
C ILE A 708 13.57 28.16 -33.82
N GLU A 709 12.74 28.30 -32.80
CA GLU A 709 12.93 27.72 -31.48
C GLU A 709 11.84 26.67 -31.24
N THR A 710 12.26 25.45 -30.89
CA THR A 710 11.37 24.35 -30.52
C THR A 710 11.61 23.93 -29.08
N GLU A 711 10.85 22.95 -28.60
CA GLU A 711 11.08 22.33 -27.30
C GLU A 711 12.34 21.45 -27.24
N LEU A 712 12.91 21.03 -28.39
CA LEU A 712 14.04 20.09 -28.46
C LEU A 712 15.31 20.65 -29.11
N TYR A 713 15.18 21.62 -30.00
CA TYR A 713 16.29 22.22 -30.73
C TYR A 713 15.98 23.67 -31.14
N ALA A 714 17.03 24.39 -31.51
CA ALA A 714 16.90 25.67 -32.17
C ALA A 714 17.67 25.70 -33.49
N ILE A 715 17.12 26.43 -34.45
CA ILE A 715 17.75 26.71 -35.73
C ILE A 715 18.00 28.21 -35.81
N HIS A 716 19.25 28.59 -35.94
CA HIS A 716 19.67 29.99 -36.03
C HIS A 716 20.14 30.31 -37.43
N ARG A 717 19.66 31.42 -37.99
CA ARG A 717 20.24 32.06 -39.17
C ARG A 717 20.96 33.33 -38.75
N PHE A 718 22.27 33.34 -38.94
CA PHE A 718 23.12 34.50 -38.79
C PHE A 718 23.42 35.11 -40.16
N ARG A 719 23.63 36.43 -40.18
CA ARG A 719 24.03 37.18 -41.37
C ARG A 719 25.39 37.84 -41.14
N LYS A 720 26.24 37.83 -42.16
CA LYS A 720 27.51 38.55 -42.14
C LYS A 720 27.29 40.03 -42.43
N GLY A 721 27.28 40.86 -41.38
CA GLY A 721 26.95 42.28 -41.45
C GLY A 721 25.77 42.66 -40.55
N PRO A 722 25.31 43.93 -40.60
CA PRO A 722 24.29 44.44 -39.69
C PRO A 722 22.90 43.84 -39.96
N VAL A 723 22.20 43.53 -38.88
CA VAL A 723 20.78 43.15 -38.84
C VAL A 723 20.05 44.19 -37.98
N ALA A 724 18.86 44.63 -38.41
CA ALA A 724 18.09 45.64 -37.68
C ALA A 724 17.43 45.07 -36.42
N ASP A 725 16.58 44.05 -36.56
CA ASP A 725 15.90 43.38 -35.46
C ASP A 725 15.84 41.85 -35.72
N PRO A 726 16.33 41.00 -34.80
CA PRO A 726 16.26 39.56 -34.95
C PRO A 726 14.82 39.04 -34.80
N VAL A 727 14.42 38.07 -35.64
CA VAL A 727 13.10 37.44 -35.59
C VAL A 727 13.16 36.13 -34.82
N LEU A 728 12.24 35.93 -33.86
CA LEU A 728 12.05 34.66 -33.15
C LEU A 728 10.72 34.03 -33.56
N ARG A 729 10.77 32.79 -34.07
CA ARG A 729 9.61 31.93 -34.33
C ARG A 729 9.62 30.79 -33.33
N ILE A 730 8.55 30.66 -32.56
CA ILE A 730 8.35 29.51 -31.68
C ILE A 730 7.49 28.51 -32.44
N GLU A 731 8.06 27.35 -32.74
CA GLU A 731 7.40 26.26 -33.45
C GLU A 731 7.47 25.01 -32.58
N GLY A 732 6.44 24.15 -32.61
CA GLY A 732 6.53 22.84 -31.97
C GLY A 732 7.11 21.82 -32.93
N HIS A 733 7.76 20.76 -32.42
CA HIS A 733 8.14 19.62 -33.27
C HIS A 733 6.93 18.97 -33.96
N GLY A 734 5.76 19.00 -33.30
CA GLY A 734 4.44 18.79 -33.94
C GLY A 734 4.11 17.36 -34.37
N THR A 735 5.03 16.40 -34.24
CA THR A 735 4.82 14.98 -34.57
C THR A 735 5.28 14.07 -33.43
N PRO A 736 4.67 12.88 -33.27
CA PRO A 736 5.13 11.87 -32.31
C PRO A 736 6.59 11.49 -32.60
N LEU A 737 7.42 11.48 -31.55
CA LEU A 737 8.82 11.11 -31.65
C LEU A 737 8.96 9.58 -31.67
N ASP A 738 9.98 9.11 -32.38
CA ASP A 738 10.41 7.71 -32.26
C ASP A 738 10.88 7.46 -30.82
N ALA A 739 10.48 6.33 -30.22
CA ALA A 739 10.81 6.00 -28.83
C ALA A 739 12.34 6.00 -28.56
N ASP A 740 13.14 5.63 -29.57
CA ASP A 740 14.59 5.66 -29.51
C ASP A 740 15.19 7.06 -29.38
N VAL A 741 14.47 8.10 -29.86
CA VAL A 741 14.85 9.49 -29.65
C VAL A 741 14.28 9.98 -28.31
N ALA A 742 13.00 9.67 -28.04
CA ALA A 742 12.30 10.15 -26.86
C ALA A 742 12.96 9.75 -25.54
N LYS A 743 13.54 8.54 -25.45
CA LYS A 743 14.21 8.02 -24.24
C LYS A 743 15.39 8.87 -23.75
N HIS A 744 15.96 9.69 -24.63
CA HIS A 744 17.05 10.61 -24.34
C HIS A 744 16.57 12.01 -23.95
N ILE A 745 15.26 12.25 -23.89
CA ILE A 745 14.69 13.56 -23.60
C ILE A 745 14.25 13.62 -22.14
N ILE A 746 14.65 14.69 -21.45
CA ILE A 746 14.13 15.03 -20.13
C ILE A 746 13.14 16.18 -20.30
N TRP A 747 11.86 15.86 -20.12
CA TRP A 747 10.77 16.83 -20.23
C TRP A 747 10.68 17.72 -18.98
N GLY A 748 10.70 19.05 -19.17
CA GLY A 748 10.50 20.06 -18.11
C GLY A 748 11.76 20.51 -17.33
N PRO A 749 11.59 21.38 -16.30
CA PRO A 749 12.69 22.05 -15.59
C PRO A 749 13.57 21.10 -14.76
N ALA A 750 14.73 21.60 -14.28
CA ALA A 750 15.76 20.87 -13.53
C ALA A 750 15.18 19.86 -12.52
N GLY A 751 15.52 18.58 -12.69
CA GLY A 751 15.33 17.54 -11.68
C GLY A 751 16.67 16.98 -11.23
N VAL A 752 16.72 15.71 -10.83
CA VAL A 752 17.95 15.04 -10.42
C VAL A 752 18.42 14.12 -11.53
N ASN A 753 19.62 14.37 -12.07
CA ASN A 753 20.22 13.49 -13.07
C ASN A 753 20.44 12.08 -12.47
N ARG A 754 20.14 11.02 -13.24
CA ARG A 754 20.27 9.62 -12.80
C ARG A 754 21.70 9.28 -12.36
N GLU A 755 22.74 9.76 -13.04
CA GLU A 755 24.15 9.55 -12.66
C GLU A 755 24.52 10.28 -11.37
N VAL A 756 24.00 11.50 -11.19
CA VAL A 756 24.18 12.25 -9.93
C VAL A 756 23.48 11.53 -8.78
N ALA A 757 22.22 11.10 -8.96
CA ALA A 757 21.51 10.30 -7.97
C ALA A 757 22.29 9.00 -7.67
N TRP A 758 22.77 8.32 -8.71
CA TRP A 758 23.56 7.11 -8.56
C TRP A 758 24.87 7.31 -7.81
N THR A 759 25.54 8.46 -7.93
CA THR A 759 26.83 8.68 -7.24
C THR A 759 26.67 9.26 -5.83
N THR A 760 25.56 9.96 -5.56
CA THR A 760 25.37 10.73 -4.32
C THR A 760 24.32 10.16 -3.37
N GLU A 761 23.42 9.30 -3.85
CA GLU A 761 22.29 8.80 -3.06
C GLU A 761 22.36 7.29 -2.82
N VAL A 762 21.84 6.89 -1.65
CA VAL A 762 21.71 5.49 -1.24
C VAL A 762 20.37 5.34 -0.53
N THR A 763 19.57 4.33 -0.92
CA THR A 763 18.28 4.03 -0.31
C THR A 763 18.26 2.70 0.44
N THR A 764 17.35 2.58 1.41
CA THR A 764 17.08 1.35 2.16
C THR A 764 15.67 0.81 1.94
N SER A 765 14.89 1.48 1.07
CA SER A 765 13.54 1.07 0.71
C SER A 765 13.29 1.32 -0.76
N VAL A 766 12.55 0.42 -1.41
CA VAL A 766 12.22 0.50 -2.84
C VAL A 766 10.71 0.72 -2.98
N PRO A 767 10.27 1.79 -3.67
CA PRO A 767 8.88 1.92 -4.08
C PRO A 767 8.57 0.90 -5.19
N ILE A 768 7.56 0.07 -4.96
CA ILE A 768 7.01 -0.86 -5.95
C ILE A 768 5.65 -0.30 -6.34
N LEU A 769 5.53 0.26 -7.53
CA LEU A 769 4.28 0.86 -8.01
C LEU A 769 3.38 -0.21 -8.62
N MET A 770 2.13 -0.24 -8.20
CA MET A 770 1.10 -1.15 -8.70
C MET A 770 0.10 -0.40 -9.55
N TYR A 771 0.15 -0.65 -10.85
CA TYR A 771 -0.82 -0.22 -11.85
C TYR A 771 -1.71 -1.40 -12.26
N HIS A 772 -2.86 -1.10 -12.85
CA HIS A 772 -3.73 -2.10 -13.48
C HIS A 772 -3.96 -1.69 -14.94
N ARG A 773 -4.88 -0.75 -15.19
CA ARG A 773 -5.23 -0.29 -16.53
C ARG A 773 -4.64 1.08 -16.85
N ILE A 774 -4.09 1.22 -18.05
CA ILE A 774 -3.72 2.52 -18.63
C ILE A 774 -4.70 2.83 -19.76
N ALA A 775 -5.82 3.48 -19.45
CA ALA A 775 -6.89 3.67 -20.40
C ALA A 775 -7.71 4.93 -20.12
N GLU A 776 -8.18 5.59 -21.18
CA GLU A 776 -9.02 6.80 -21.08
C GLU A 776 -10.42 6.47 -20.54
N GLN A 777 -11.01 5.36 -21.01
CA GLN A 777 -12.39 4.99 -20.75
C GLN A 777 -12.51 3.64 -20.03
N GLY A 778 -13.61 3.50 -19.30
CA GLY A 778 -14.00 2.27 -18.62
C GLY A 778 -15.07 2.53 -17.55
N PRO A 779 -15.53 1.49 -16.85
CA PRO A 779 -16.57 1.63 -15.83
C PRO A 779 -16.20 2.62 -14.72
N ALA A 780 -17.17 3.36 -14.21
CA ALA A 780 -16.96 4.35 -13.15
C ALA A 780 -16.55 3.70 -11.82
N ALA A 781 -17.14 2.54 -11.50
CA ALA A 781 -16.79 1.77 -10.30
C ALA A 781 -15.34 1.28 -10.29
N LEU A 782 -14.70 1.15 -11.45
CA LEU A 782 -13.30 0.74 -11.61
C LEU A 782 -12.35 1.91 -11.86
N ARG A 783 -12.77 3.16 -11.57
CA ARG A 783 -11.92 4.35 -11.78
C ARG A 783 -10.63 4.29 -10.97
N ARG A 784 -10.69 3.76 -9.74
CA ARG A 784 -9.50 3.56 -8.86
C ARG A 784 -8.37 2.82 -9.57
N PHE A 785 -8.69 1.80 -10.36
CA PHE A 785 -7.72 0.92 -11.03
C PHE A 785 -7.36 1.37 -12.47
N ARG A 786 -7.79 2.57 -12.90
CA ARG A 786 -7.60 3.05 -14.26
C ARG A 786 -6.93 4.41 -14.30
N THR A 787 -5.69 4.46 -14.80
CA THR A 787 -4.95 5.71 -15.01
C THR A 787 -5.05 6.14 -16.48
N PRO A 788 -5.46 7.39 -16.79
CA PRO A 788 -5.45 7.89 -18.17
C PRO A 788 -4.03 7.90 -18.76
N PRO A 789 -3.84 7.59 -20.06
CA PRO A 789 -2.50 7.53 -20.68
C PRO A 789 -1.68 8.82 -20.52
N GLU A 790 -2.32 9.99 -20.59
CA GLU A 790 -1.62 11.27 -20.41
C GLU A 790 -1.15 11.48 -18.97
N ILE A 791 -1.93 11.05 -17.98
CA ILE A 791 -1.54 11.07 -16.57
C ILE A 791 -0.37 10.12 -16.34
N PHE A 792 -0.43 8.92 -16.92
CA PHE A 792 0.67 7.95 -16.87
C PHE A 792 1.96 8.48 -17.52
N ARG A 793 1.85 9.17 -18.66
CA ARG A 793 2.99 9.85 -19.31
C ARG A 793 3.66 10.86 -18.39
N LYS A 794 2.89 11.72 -17.73
CA LYS A 794 3.43 12.68 -16.75
C LYS A 794 4.11 11.99 -15.57
N GLN A 795 3.54 10.89 -15.07
CA GLN A 795 4.15 10.08 -14.00
C GLN A 795 5.51 9.50 -14.43
N MET A 796 5.61 8.94 -15.65
CA MET A 796 6.88 8.41 -16.16
C MET A 796 7.91 9.51 -16.40
N GLN A 797 7.50 10.63 -17.01
CA GLN A 797 8.38 11.79 -17.20
C GLN A 797 8.88 12.35 -15.86
N PHE A 798 8.03 12.35 -14.83
CA PHE A 798 8.45 12.72 -13.47
C PHE A 798 9.50 11.77 -12.92
N LEU A 799 9.28 10.46 -12.98
CA LEU A 799 10.26 9.47 -12.51
C LEU A 799 11.60 9.64 -13.24
N ARG A 800 11.56 9.79 -14.57
CA ARG A 800 12.76 9.99 -15.41
C ARG A 800 13.51 11.24 -15.01
N ARG A 801 12.81 12.35 -14.83
CA ARG A 801 13.36 13.65 -14.40
C ARG A 801 13.91 13.64 -12.98
N GLN A 802 13.35 12.83 -12.10
CA GLN A 802 13.80 12.67 -10.71
C GLN A 802 14.91 11.62 -10.56
N GLY A 803 15.49 11.14 -11.66
CA GLY A 803 16.65 10.25 -11.65
C GLY A 803 16.32 8.80 -11.27
N PHE A 804 15.06 8.40 -11.34
CA PHE A 804 14.67 7.01 -11.08
C PHE A 804 15.12 6.07 -12.18
N TYR A 805 15.36 4.81 -11.80
CA TYR A 805 15.64 3.70 -12.71
C TYR A 805 14.87 2.45 -12.27
N THR A 806 14.47 1.62 -13.25
CA THR A 806 13.62 0.45 -12.99
C THR A 806 14.41 -0.77 -12.54
N LEU A 807 13.85 -1.52 -11.59
CA LEU A 807 14.29 -2.85 -11.19
C LEU A 807 13.34 -3.93 -11.71
N THR A 808 13.88 -5.11 -12.00
CA THR A 808 13.09 -6.34 -12.19
C THR A 808 12.75 -6.98 -10.85
N ALA A 809 11.75 -7.88 -10.82
CA ALA A 809 11.42 -8.63 -9.61
C ALA A 809 12.62 -9.41 -9.05
N GLN A 810 13.42 -10.01 -9.94
CA GLN A 810 14.60 -10.78 -9.54
C GLN A 810 15.68 -9.90 -8.91
N THR A 811 16.04 -8.80 -9.58
CA THR A 811 17.06 -7.87 -9.07
C THR A 811 16.64 -7.29 -7.73
N LEU A 812 15.36 -6.95 -7.56
CA LEU A 812 14.84 -6.52 -6.27
C LEU A 812 15.00 -7.61 -5.20
N ALA A 813 14.59 -8.84 -5.48
CA ALA A 813 14.71 -9.94 -4.53
C ALA A 813 16.18 -10.17 -4.12
N ASP A 814 17.11 -10.13 -5.05
CA ASP A 814 18.56 -10.29 -4.78
C ASP A 814 19.12 -9.14 -3.94
N LEU A 815 18.72 -7.90 -4.23
CA LEU A 815 19.09 -6.73 -3.43
C LEU A 815 18.57 -6.84 -2.00
N LEU A 816 17.31 -7.24 -1.82
CA LEU A 816 16.70 -7.43 -0.51
C LEU A 816 17.38 -8.56 0.29
N ARG A 817 17.66 -9.70 -0.35
CA ARG A 817 18.43 -10.82 0.26
C ARG A 817 19.82 -10.39 0.71
N SER A 818 20.48 -9.52 -0.06
CA SER A 818 21.82 -9.06 0.27
C SER A 818 21.88 -8.20 1.54
N GLY A 819 20.78 -7.54 1.90
CA GLY A 819 20.69 -6.62 3.03
C GLY A 819 21.54 -5.35 2.90
N LYS A 820 22.16 -5.12 1.73
CA LYS A 820 23.04 -3.97 1.45
C LYS A 820 22.21 -2.78 0.98
N PRO A 821 22.58 -1.55 1.38
CA PRO A 821 21.96 -0.34 0.84
C PRO A 821 22.02 -0.32 -0.69
N ILE A 822 20.97 0.22 -1.33
CA ILE A 822 20.80 0.22 -2.79
C ILE A 822 21.20 1.59 -3.32
N GLN A 823 21.99 1.63 -4.38
CA GLN A 823 22.53 2.87 -4.94
C GLN A 823 21.47 3.64 -5.75
N GLY A 824 21.45 4.97 -5.65
CA GLY A 824 20.55 5.82 -6.43
C GLY A 824 19.07 5.68 -6.06
N ARG A 825 18.19 5.90 -7.04
CA ARG A 825 16.72 5.91 -6.88
C ARG A 825 16.06 4.75 -7.64
N PRO A 826 16.11 3.51 -7.11
CA PRO A 826 15.38 2.40 -7.71
C PRO A 826 13.86 2.60 -7.60
N VAL A 827 13.13 2.14 -8.60
CA VAL A 827 11.68 1.93 -8.57
C VAL A 827 11.35 0.62 -9.26
N MET A 828 10.31 -0.09 -8.84
CA MET A 828 9.78 -1.22 -9.60
C MET A 828 8.39 -0.85 -10.11
N LEU A 829 8.17 -0.99 -11.42
CA LEU A 829 6.88 -0.71 -12.05
C LEU A 829 6.19 -2.05 -12.30
N THR A 830 5.03 -2.25 -11.68
CA THR A 830 4.24 -3.48 -11.81
C THR A 830 2.86 -3.20 -12.39
N PHE A 831 2.40 -4.10 -13.24
CA PHE A 831 1.09 -4.05 -13.87
C PHE A 831 0.38 -5.39 -13.64
N ASP A 832 -0.77 -5.36 -12.98
CA ASP A 832 -1.54 -6.57 -12.74
C ASP A 832 -2.45 -6.89 -13.95
N ASP A 833 -2.93 -8.13 -13.99
CA ASP A 833 -3.95 -8.66 -14.91
C ASP A 833 -3.58 -8.82 -16.41
N ALA A 834 -2.51 -8.20 -16.89
CA ALA A 834 -2.08 -8.26 -18.30
C ALA A 834 -3.14 -7.75 -19.30
N TYR A 835 -3.81 -6.65 -18.96
CA TYR A 835 -4.72 -5.94 -19.87
C TYR A 835 -4.06 -5.57 -21.20
N LEU A 836 -4.84 -5.60 -22.30
CA LEU A 836 -4.35 -5.23 -23.64
C LEU A 836 -3.85 -3.77 -23.70
N ASP A 837 -4.40 -2.89 -22.86
CA ASP A 837 -4.01 -1.49 -22.79
C ASP A 837 -2.58 -1.26 -22.25
N PHE A 838 -1.99 -2.27 -21.59
CA PHE A 838 -0.55 -2.26 -21.33
C PHE A 838 0.26 -2.20 -22.64
N LEU A 839 -0.10 -3.01 -23.64
CA LEU A 839 0.59 -3.02 -24.93
C LEU A 839 0.32 -1.73 -25.72
N THR A 840 -0.93 -1.29 -25.79
CA THR A 840 -1.33 -0.20 -26.69
C THR A 840 -0.99 1.19 -26.15
N ASP A 841 -1.03 1.37 -24.83
CA ASP A 841 -0.92 2.68 -24.20
C ASP A 841 0.27 2.77 -23.23
N ALA A 842 0.44 1.80 -22.33
CA ALA A 842 1.50 1.86 -21.31
C ALA A 842 2.91 1.65 -21.87
N PHE A 843 3.10 0.61 -22.69
CA PHE A 843 4.40 0.21 -23.20
C PHE A 843 5.09 1.31 -24.04
N PRO A 844 4.42 1.99 -24.99
CA PRO A 844 5.03 3.10 -25.72
C PRO A 844 5.56 4.19 -24.78
N ILE A 845 4.78 4.57 -23.77
CA ILE A 845 5.15 5.60 -22.79
C ILE A 845 6.34 5.15 -21.92
N LEU A 846 6.39 3.87 -21.52
CA LEU A 846 7.54 3.31 -20.80
C LEU A 846 8.82 3.37 -21.65
N ALA A 847 8.72 2.96 -22.92
CA ALA A 847 9.84 2.97 -23.86
C ALA A 847 10.37 4.40 -24.12
N GLU A 848 9.46 5.37 -24.28
CA GLU A 848 9.79 6.80 -24.41
C GLU A 848 10.53 7.37 -23.19
N ASN A 849 10.48 6.73 -22.03
CA ASN A 849 11.08 7.22 -20.78
C ASN A 849 12.22 6.32 -20.25
N ASP A 850 12.73 5.39 -21.06
CA ASP A 850 13.78 4.46 -20.68
C ASP A 850 13.41 3.64 -19.42
N PHE A 851 12.20 3.10 -19.40
CA PHE A 851 11.69 2.25 -18.32
C PHE A 851 11.27 0.88 -18.83
N SER A 852 11.47 -0.13 -17.96
CA SER A 852 10.88 -1.45 -18.08
C SER A 852 9.87 -1.68 -16.95
N ALA A 853 9.09 -2.75 -17.04
CA ALA A 853 8.08 -3.13 -16.07
C ALA A 853 7.96 -4.65 -15.94
N GLU A 854 7.33 -5.07 -14.85
CA GLU A 854 6.89 -6.44 -14.61
C GLU A 854 5.36 -6.51 -14.78
N VAL A 855 4.86 -7.40 -15.64
CA VAL A 855 3.42 -7.61 -15.85
C VAL A 855 3.01 -8.96 -15.29
N PHE A 856 2.01 -8.99 -14.40
CA PHE A 856 1.49 -10.23 -13.81
C PHE A 856 0.31 -10.77 -14.62
N VAL A 857 0.40 -12.03 -15.04
CA VAL A 857 -0.49 -12.64 -16.05
C VAL A 857 -1.44 -13.64 -15.44
N VAL A 858 -2.74 -13.50 -15.75
CA VAL A 858 -3.78 -14.52 -15.46
C VAL A 858 -3.81 -15.55 -16.59
N THR A 859 -3.14 -16.68 -16.41
CA THR A 859 -2.72 -17.52 -17.55
C THR A 859 -3.88 -18.18 -18.31
N ASP A 860 -4.99 -18.53 -17.64
CA ASP A 860 -6.14 -19.18 -18.29
C ASP A 860 -7.03 -18.17 -19.03
N LYS A 861 -6.79 -16.88 -18.82
CA LYS A 861 -7.60 -15.78 -19.35
C LYS A 861 -6.88 -15.02 -20.47
N THR A 862 -5.60 -15.31 -20.69
CA THR A 862 -4.77 -14.75 -21.77
C THR A 862 -5.48 -14.83 -23.14
N GLY A 863 -5.63 -13.69 -23.82
CA GLY A 863 -6.34 -13.54 -25.09
C GLY A 863 -7.87 -13.44 -24.98
N GLY A 864 -8.41 -13.52 -23.77
CA GLY A 864 -9.83 -13.36 -23.46
C GLY A 864 -10.14 -11.96 -22.91
N ARG A 865 -10.94 -11.94 -21.84
CA ARG A 865 -11.36 -10.72 -21.14
C ARG A 865 -11.30 -10.93 -19.62
N SER A 866 -11.21 -9.84 -18.88
CA SER A 866 -11.24 -9.76 -17.40
C SER A 866 -12.63 -10.06 -16.84
N ASP A 867 -13.07 -11.31 -16.92
CA ASP A 867 -14.44 -11.70 -16.54
C ASP A 867 -14.75 -11.50 -15.05
N TRP A 868 -13.75 -11.40 -14.19
CA TRP A 868 -13.90 -11.00 -12.79
C TRP A 868 -14.46 -9.58 -12.62
N ASP A 869 -14.31 -8.70 -13.61
CA ASP A 869 -14.83 -7.32 -13.60
C ASP A 869 -16.29 -7.22 -14.10
N SER A 870 -16.90 -8.33 -14.51
CA SER A 870 -18.23 -8.35 -15.16
C SER A 870 -19.35 -7.72 -14.32
N ALA A 871 -19.21 -7.73 -12.98
CA ALA A 871 -20.18 -7.11 -12.08
C ALA A 871 -20.19 -5.56 -12.17
N TYR A 872 -19.11 -4.96 -12.66
CA TYR A 872 -18.91 -3.51 -12.66
C TYR A 872 -19.11 -2.87 -14.04
N GLY A 873 -19.11 -3.66 -15.11
CA GLY A 873 -19.32 -3.19 -16.47
C GLY A 873 -18.79 -4.17 -17.53
N GLU A 874 -18.55 -3.68 -18.75
CA GLU A 874 -17.97 -4.51 -19.81
C GLU A 874 -16.53 -4.92 -19.45
N PRO A 875 -16.22 -6.23 -19.34
CA PRO A 875 -14.87 -6.72 -19.06
C PRO A 875 -13.85 -6.18 -20.05
N ALA A 876 -12.67 -5.74 -19.62
CA ALA A 876 -11.63 -5.26 -20.53
C ALA A 876 -10.89 -6.42 -21.24
N PRO A 877 -10.43 -6.23 -22.49
CA PRO A 877 -9.65 -7.24 -23.21
C PRO A 877 -8.27 -7.47 -22.57
N LEU A 878 -7.81 -8.71 -22.59
CA LEU A 878 -6.50 -9.13 -22.08
C LEU A 878 -5.52 -9.40 -23.23
N MET A 879 -4.22 -9.22 -22.99
CA MET A 879 -3.18 -9.55 -23.97
C MET A 879 -3.23 -11.02 -24.36
N SER A 880 -2.95 -11.31 -25.64
CA SER A 880 -2.73 -12.68 -26.10
C SER A 880 -1.30 -13.15 -25.81
N TRP A 881 -1.04 -14.46 -25.90
CA TRP A 881 0.31 -15.01 -25.73
C TRP A 881 1.31 -14.42 -26.73
N SER A 882 0.89 -14.14 -27.97
CA SER A 882 1.77 -13.50 -28.96
C SER A 882 2.14 -12.07 -28.58
N ASN A 883 1.20 -11.30 -27.99
CA ASN A 883 1.50 -9.96 -27.49
C ASN A 883 2.53 -10.01 -26.36
N ILE A 884 2.34 -10.92 -25.42
CA ILE A 884 3.24 -11.13 -24.27
C ILE A 884 4.67 -11.47 -24.74
N GLN A 885 4.81 -12.42 -25.67
CA GLN A 885 6.10 -12.82 -26.22
C GLN A 885 6.78 -11.69 -27.02
N GLU A 886 6.01 -10.83 -27.69
CA GLU A 886 6.56 -9.67 -28.39
C GLU A 886 7.13 -8.64 -27.40
N LEU A 887 6.39 -8.33 -26.34
CA LEU A 887 6.83 -7.41 -25.28
C LEU A 887 8.03 -7.94 -24.50
N GLN A 888 8.13 -9.26 -24.30
CA GLN A 888 9.29 -9.88 -23.68
C GLN A 888 10.57 -9.57 -24.47
N LYS A 889 10.52 -9.66 -25.81
CA LYS A 889 11.65 -9.32 -26.69
C LYS A 889 12.03 -7.83 -26.62
N LYS A 890 11.10 -6.98 -26.19
CA LYS A 890 11.27 -5.54 -26.00
C LYS A 890 11.66 -5.17 -24.56
N GLY A 891 11.99 -6.16 -23.72
CA GLY A 891 12.55 -5.95 -22.39
C GLY A 891 11.55 -5.88 -21.25
N ILE A 892 10.27 -6.21 -21.48
CA ILE A 892 9.24 -6.34 -20.43
C ILE A 892 9.34 -7.70 -19.75
N CYS A 893 9.27 -7.72 -18.42
CA CYS A 893 9.27 -8.94 -17.61
C CYS A 893 7.83 -9.39 -17.32
N PHE A 894 7.64 -10.70 -17.12
CA PHE A 894 6.33 -11.29 -16.87
C PHE A 894 6.36 -12.22 -15.67
N GLY A 895 5.43 -11.99 -14.75
CA GLY A 895 5.20 -12.81 -13.56
C GLY A 895 3.82 -13.47 -13.57
N SER A 896 3.56 -14.30 -12.57
CA SER A 896 2.28 -14.97 -12.37
C SER A 896 1.24 -14.08 -11.69
N HIS A 897 -0.01 -14.16 -12.13
CA HIS A 897 -1.18 -13.67 -11.39
C HIS A 897 -2.18 -14.79 -11.09
N LEU A 898 -1.64 -15.99 -10.83
CA LEU A 898 -2.38 -17.25 -10.78
C LEU A 898 -3.04 -17.61 -12.12
N ALA A 899 -3.68 -18.77 -12.18
CA ALA A 899 -4.22 -19.27 -13.43
C ALA A 899 -5.62 -18.68 -13.69
N SER A 900 -6.45 -18.67 -12.66
CA SER A 900 -7.88 -18.36 -12.76
C SER A 900 -8.28 -16.98 -12.24
N HIS A 901 -7.36 -16.25 -11.59
CA HIS A 901 -7.60 -15.03 -10.80
C HIS A 901 -8.33 -15.28 -9.46
N THR A 902 -8.48 -16.52 -9.03
CA THR A 902 -9.12 -16.83 -7.74
C THR A 902 -8.26 -16.34 -6.57
N PRO A 903 -8.83 -15.66 -5.55
CA PRO A 903 -8.08 -15.26 -4.36
C PRO A 903 -7.47 -16.47 -3.64
N ALA A 904 -6.19 -16.40 -3.26
CA ALA A 904 -5.51 -17.50 -2.55
C ALA A 904 -6.20 -17.92 -1.25
N SER A 905 -6.78 -16.96 -0.53
CA SER A 905 -7.54 -17.20 0.71
C SER A 905 -8.83 -18.00 0.50
N ALA A 906 -9.35 -18.06 -0.72
CA ALA A 906 -10.57 -18.80 -1.05
C ALA A 906 -10.32 -20.28 -1.37
N MET A 907 -9.07 -20.68 -1.54
CA MET A 907 -8.67 -22.03 -1.94
C MET A 907 -8.10 -22.82 -0.76
N ASP A 908 -8.27 -24.14 -0.79
CA ASP A 908 -7.50 -25.05 0.08
C ASP A 908 -6.05 -25.20 -0.41
N ASN A 909 -5.23 -25.93 0.36
CA ASN A 909 -3.81 -26.08 0.05
C ASN A 909 -3.53 -26.80 -1.27
N GLU A 910 -4.30 -27.85 -1.59
CA GLU A 910 -4.05 -28.67 -2.78
C GLU A 910 -4.45 -27.89 -4.04
N VAL A 911 -5.61 -27.23 -4.02
CA VAL A 911 -6.10 -26.39 -5.12
C VAL A 911 -5.17 -25.20 -5.34
N PHE A 912 -4.77 -24.50 -4.28
CA PHE A 912 -3.91 -23.33 -4.42
C PHE A 912 -2.52 -23.70 -4.94
N LEU A 913 -1.91 -24.79 -4.46
CA LEU A 913 -0.63 -25.27 -4.98
C LEU A 913 -0.73 -25.64 -6.47
N ALA A 914 -1.79 -26.34 -6.86
CA ALA A 914 -2.04 -26.69 -8.25
C ALA A 914 -2.19 -25.45 -9.13
N GLU A 915 -3.02 -24.48 -8.71
CA GLU A 915 -3.22 -23.23 -9.45
C GLU A 915 -1.93 -22.43 -9.61
N ALA A 916 -1.15 -22.31 -8.53
CA ALA A 916 0.12 -21.61 -8.53
C ALA A 916 1.16 -22.28 -9.47
N MET A 917 1.23 -23.61 -9.47
CA MET A 917 2.11 -24.39 -10.35
C MET A 917 1.66 -24.34 -11.82
N LEU A 918 0.35 -24.44 -12.09
CA LEU A 918 -0.21 -24.38 -13.43
C LEU A 918 0.14 -23.05 -14.10
N SER A 919 -0.10 -21.93 -13.42
CA SER A 919 0.23 -20.60 -13.92
C SER A 919 1.72 -20.43 -14.19
N ARG A 920 2.57 -20.84 -13.24
CA ARG A 920 4.03 -20.80 -13.40
C ARG A 920 4.51 -21.60 -14.61
N ASN A 921 4.03 -22.84 -14.73
CA ASN A 921 4.44 -23.74 -15.80
C ASN A 921 3.98 -23.24 -17.17
N ALA A 922 2.76 -22.69 -17.26
CA ALA A 922 2.26 -22.08 -18.49
C ALA A 922 3.15 -20.90 -18.93
N LEU A 923 3.51 -20.00 -18.01
CA LEU A 923 4.40 -18.88 -18.31
C LEU A 923 5.80 -19.35 -18.74
N GLN A 924 6.44 -20.24 -17.98
CA GLN A 924 7.79 -20.73 -18.31
C GLN A 924 7.83 -21.42 -19.68
N SER A 925 6.81 -22.23 -19.99
CA SER A 925 6.70 -22.92 -21.28
C SER A 925 6.55 -21.94 -22.44
N ARG A 926 5.80 -20.85 -22.26
CA ARG A 926 5.54 -19.84 -23.30
C ARG A 926 6.67 -18.83 -23.46
N LEU A 927 7.36 -18.48 -22.38
CA LEU A 927 8.39 -17.45 -22.33
C LEU A 927 9.80 -18.00 -22.56
N GLY A 928 10.01 -19.31 -22.36
CA GLY A 928 11.33 -19.94 -22.46
C GLY A 928 12.32 -19.52 -21.36
N THR A 929 11.85 -18.85 -20.31
CA THR A 929 12.65 -18.38 -19.17
C THR A 929 12.04 -18.84 -17.85
N ALA A 930 12.86 -18.91 -16.79
CA ALA A 930 12.36 -19.17 -15.45
C ALA A 930 11.43 -18.04 -14.99
N VAL A 931 10.36 -18.40 -14.26
CA VAL A 931 9.39 -17.45 -13.70
C VAL A 931 9.42 -17.60 -12.18
N GLU A 932 9.92 -16.56 -11.51
CA GLU A 932 10.11 -16.55 -10.05
C GLU A 932 9.17 -15.58 -9.32
N SER A 933 8.47 -14.71 -10.05
CA SER A 933 7.63 -13.64 -9.51
C SER A 933 6.13 -13.97 -9.57
N ILE A 934 5.39 -13.57 -8.54
CA ILE A 934 3.93 -13.66 -8.48
C ILE A 934 3.30 -12.48 -7.75
N ALA A 935 2.27 -11.87 -8.31
CA ALA A 935 1.35 -11.02 -7.55
C ALA A 935 0.08 -11.82 -7.27
N LEU A 936 -0.43 -11.78 -6.04
CA LEU A 936 -1.66 -12.51 -5.71
C LEU A 936 -2.88 -11.67 -6.09
N PRO A 937 -3.91 -12.25 -6.75
CA PRO A 937 -5.16 -11.56 -7.01
C PRO A 937 -5.72 -10.88 -5.76
N TYR A 938 -6.15 -9.63 -5.89
CA TYR A 938 -6.65 -8.77 -4.80
C TYR A 938 -5.65 -8.53 -3.65
N GLY A 939 -4.39 -8.94 -3.81
CA GLY A 939 -3.42 -9.03 -2.73
C GLY A 939 -3.80 -10.02 -1.62
N ALA A 940 -4.71 -10.95 -1.92
CA ALA A 940 -5.24 -11.89 -0.95
C ALA A 940 -4.13 -12.82 -0.44
N THR A 941 -3.76 -12.64 0.83
CA THR A 941 -2.72 -13.40 1.52
C THR A 941 -3.21 -13.94 2.85
N ASP A 942 -2.65 -15.05 3.30
CA ASP A 942 -2.94 -15.70 4.58
C ASP A 942 -1.70 -16.46 5.09
N PHE A 943 -1.82 -17.14 6.23
CA PHE A 943 -0.72 -17.88 6.87
C PHE A 943 -0.07 -18.97 6.01
N ARG A 944 -0.77 -19.50 5.01
CA ARG A 944 -0.33 -20.65 4.20
C ARG A 944 0.47 -20.20 2.98
N VAL A 945 0.18 -18.98 2.52
CA VAL A 945 0.67 -18.44 1.25
C VAL A 945 2.18 -18.53 1.06
N PRO A 946 3.04 -18.03 1.98
CA PRO A 946 4.49 -18.09 1.76
C PRO A 946 5.02 -19.52 1.55
N GLY A 947 4.52 -20.47 2.32
CA GLY A 947 4.90 -21.88 2.21
C GLY A 947 4.45 -22.51 0.90
N ILE A 948 3.21 -22.23 0.47
CA ILE A 948 2.67 -22.77 -0.78
C ILE A 948 3.39 -22.17 -2.00
N LEU A 949 3.67 -20.85 -2.00
CA LEU A 949 4.42 -20.22 -3.09
C LEU A 949 5.85 -20.76 -3.20
N ALA A 950 6.52 -20.99 -2.07
CA ALA A 950 7.83 -21.64 -2.06
C ALA A 950 7.78 -23.07 -2.64
N HIS A 951 6.76 -23.85 -2.28
CA HIS A 951 6.56 -25.19 -2.84
C HIS A 951 6.19 -25.18 -4.34
N ALA A 952 5.47 -24.15 -4.80
CA ALA A 952 5.16 -23.95 -6.21
C ALA A 952 6.38 -23.49 -7.05
N GLY A 953 7.49 -23.13 -6.40
CA GLY A 953 8.74 -22.77 -7.06
C GLY A 953 8.91 -21.27 -7.36
N TYR A 954 8.13 -20.40 -6.72
CA TYR A 954 8.34 -18.95 -6.78
C TYR A 954 9.50 -18.52 -5.87
N GLY A 955 10.14 -17.40 -6.21
CA GLY A 955 11.22 -16.77 -5.44
C GLY A 955 10.84 -15.43 -4.82
N VAL A 956 9.78 -14.79 -5.32
CA VAL A 956 9.26 -13.49 -4.85
C VAL A 956 7.75 -13.38 -5.10
N GLY A 957 7.03 -12.82 -4.12
CA GLY A 957 5.59 -12.64 -4.11
C GLY A 957 5.21 -11.20 -3.71
N PHE A 958 4.17 -10.64 -4.33
CA PHE A 958 3.71 -9.27 -4.11
C PHE A 958 2.27 -9.23 -3.56
N THR A 959 2.02 -8.27 -2.67
CA THR A 959 0.73 -7.99 -2.03
C THR A 959 0.25 -6.58 -2.35
N THR A 960 -0.89 -6.18 -1.79
CA THR A 960 -1.48 -4.83 -1.94
C THR A 960 -1.23 -3.95 -0.70
N ARG A 961 -0.35 -4.35 0.23
CA ARG A 961 -0.04 -3.52 1.40
C ARG A 961 0.60 -2.19 0.95
N PRO A 962 0.05 -1.03 1.35
CA PRO A 962 0.53 0.29 0.92
C PRO A 962 1.80 0.72 1.66
N ALA A 963 2.93 0.11 1.33
CA ALA A 963 4.24 0.45 1.89
C ALA A 963 5.37 0.30 0.85
N LYS A 964 6.49 0.99 1.08
CA LYS A 964 7.74 0.73 0.34
C LYS A 964 8.35 -0.59 0.81
N ALA A 965 8.90 -1.36 -0.11
CA ALA A 965 9.59 -2.61 0.23
C ALA A 965 10.94 -2.31 0.89
N THR A 966 11.30 -3.11 1.88
CA THR A 966 12.47 -2.95 2.76
C THR A 966 13.15 -4.30 2.99
N PHE A 967 14.38 -4.27 3.50
CA PHE A 967 15.13 -5.50 3.83
C PHE A 967 14.49 -6.39 4.91
N SER A 968 13.46 -5.90 5.58
CA SER A 968 12.70 -6.62 6.61
C SER A 968 11.47 -7.33 6.08
N ASP A 969 11.07 -7.06 4.83
CA ASP A 969 9.88 -7.66 4.27
C ASP A 969 10.13 -9.11 3.85
N ASN A 970 9.12 -9.95 4.02
CA ASN A 970 9.14 -11.30 3.49
C ASN A 970 9.08 -11.25 1.96
N LEU A 971 10.01 -11.92 1.29
CA LEU A 971 10.07 -11.95 -0.17
C LEU A 971 8.80 -12.50 -0.82
N PHE A 972 8.03 -13.35 -0.14
CA PHE A 972 6.76 -13.89 -0.64
C PHE A 972 5.56 -12.97 -0.36
N GLY A 973 5.79 -11.79 0.21
CA GLY A 973 4.76 -10.84 0.60
C GLY A 973 5.22 -9.39 0.53
N LEU A 974 5.95 -9.01 -0.52
CA LEU A 974 6.44 -7.65 -0.70
C LEU A 974 5.28 -6.66 -0.82
N PRO A 975 5.35 -5.49 -0.16
CA PRO A 975 4.32 -4.46 -0.25
C PRO A 975 4.41 -3.71 -1.58
N ARG A 976 3.29 -3.09 -1.98
CA ARG A 976 3.21 -2.26 -3.18
C ARG A 976 2.41 -1.00 -2.90
N LEU A 977 2.78 0.08 -3.58
CA LEU A 977 2.09 1.35 -3.56
C LEU A 977 1.14 1.38 -4.76
N GLU A 978 -0.16 1.30 -4.49
CA GLU A 978 -1.19 1.43 -5.52
C GLU A 978 -1.17 2.82 -6.15
N VAL A 979 -1.10 2.87 -7.48
CA VAL A 979 -1.27 4.12 -8.22
C VAL A 979 -2.73 4.23 -8.63
N ARG A 980 -3.45 5.11 -7.92
CA ARG A 980 -4.90 5.24 -8.05
C ARG A 980 -5.29 6.27 -9.11
N GLY A 981 -6.20 5.87 -10.00
CA GLY A 981 -6.74 6.74 -11.06
C GLY A 981 -7.79 7.76 -10.59
N ASP A 982 -8.27 7.63 -9.36
CA ASP A 982 -9.19 8.58 -8.72
C ASP A 982 -8.48 9.63 -7.85
N HIS A 983 -7.15 9.54 -7.71
CA HIS A 983 -6.34 10.52 -7.01
C HIS A 983 -5.84 11.64 -7.95
N PRO A 984 -5.63 12.87 -7.42
CA PRO A 984 -5.01 13.94 -8.20
C PRO A 984 -3.57 13.58 -8.55
N LEU A 985 -3.08 14.09 -9.69
CA LEU A 985 -1.71 13.81 -10.17
C LEU A 985 -0.66 14.21 -9.13
N GLU A 986 -0.90 15.30 -8.41
CA GLU A 986 -0.03 15.86 -7.36
C GLU A 986 0.19 14.91 -6.19
N ALA A 987 -0.62 13.86 -6.01
CA ALA A 987 -0.42 12.83 -4.99
C ALA A 987 0.68 11.82 -5.38
N PHE A 988 1.02 11.70 -6.67
CA PHE A 988 1.98 10.69 -7.14
C PHE A 988 3.42 10.88 -6.58
N PRO A 989 3.98 12.10 -6.49
CA PRO A 989 5.28 12.32 -5.85
C PRO A 989 5.33 11.90 -4.38
N GLU A 990 4.20 11.95 -3.66
CA GLU A 990 4.11 11.56 -2.24
C GLU A 990 4.37 10.06 -2.05
N LEU A 991 3.96 9.21 -2.99
CA LEU A 991 4.28 7.78 -3.00
C LEU A 991 5.80 7.53 -2.96
N MET A 992 6.57 8.44 -3.57
CA MET A 992 8.03 8.39 -3.58
C MET A 992 8.67 9.09 -2.39
N GLY A 993 7.89 9.77 -1.54
CA GLY A 993 8.41 10.60 -0.45
C GLY A 993 9.00 11.92 -0.95
N LEU A 994 8.49 12.45 -2.06
CA LEU A 994 8.90 13.71 -2.66
C LEU A 994 7.71 14.71 -2.72
N PRO A 995 7.09 15.05 -1.57
CA PRO A 995 5.93 15.94 -1.56
C PRO A 995 6.30 17.32 -2.13
N GLY A 996 5.41 17.87 -2.96
CA GLY A 996 5.59 19.18 -3.60
C GLY A 996 6.57 19.20 -4.78
N ALA A 997 7.14 18.06 -5.18
CA ALA A 997 7.97 17.99 -6.38
C ALA A 997 7.13 18.24 -7.65
N TYR A 998 7.68 18.98 -8.61
CA TYR A 998 7.03 19.28 -9.88
C TYR A 998 6.80 17.99 -10.68
N ILE A 999 5.56 17.68 -11.04
CA ILE A 999 5.20 16.42 -11.70
C ILE A 999 4.92 16.52 -13.20
N GLY A 1000 4.52 17.68 -13.74
CA GLY A 1000 4.21 17.73 -15.18
C GLY A 1000 3.34 18.88 -15.58
#